data_AF-A0A535GMV2-F1
#
_entry.id   AF-A0A535GMV2-F1
#
_cell.length_a   1.000
_cell.length_b   1.000
_cell.length_c   1.000
_cell.angle_alpha   90.00
_cell.angle_beta   90.00
_cell.angle_gamma   90.00
#
_symmetry.space_group_name_H-M   'P 1'
#
loop_
_entity.id
_entity.type
_entity.pdbx_description
1 polymer ?
#
loop_
_entity_poly.entity_id
_entity_poly.type
_entity_poly.pdbx_seq_one_letter_code
_entity_poly.pdbx_strand_id
1 'polypeptide(L)'
;MSGDRWVGLQVTGLFGSLSGPHLSASVTGATVQLNEASDPSTGAIDWTKIAGSGVALTSAIASVAGTISGLNAFDLVTGGASFSVTRVYVSADAPVLTDVPLLYGSLTIGGGQHLLLGSRALGIDLVGGIIKFASVDDNLTSGKSWFGLEATGLVGTFAGPGIQGSVAGGTVKINEGSLDAVHPTLVDENTDADPIDWTQSTLAVTGLDLSGSLAEVSGDVTGLDVFGLIHGDATFDVTRTLVTTAAPNPVLADAPLLVGTVTVSGGGQLRLGTAGLGVTITGGTLKVATLTDPGTSGYSWLAVDAELLSGSLAGPGLQADVANGSIKLNTGSTGAGVLDWTGTGLEDAGLGLSGVVAKVSADIDNLDLFGFVKGGASFSVSRTLVTTSAPNPAFTDAPLVTGSFSIDATKGQRLVVGSPSLGLILTAGTLHVAVLSDPGTSGQSWFGLDGDGIAGILIAPSLQATLSNGAVRFNGGPTGLDPLDWRQSGLGGAGLALSGHVAHISGDITNLNAFGIVTGGIGFSVDRTYVTTVAPNPPMTRAVLLAGTLILDSSKTEQLNLGTSAFGLQVTQGTVYLASLTDPGGTNSWFGFAASQLGATLSGPQIHATVTDGLIELNQGSPNAVQALDWSQSGLEGAGLSLTSRGARIAGDVSDINALGVVSGAASFSVSWSLVTTTNPALTDASLLTGSFSVNGDPNHTNQQLVIGTSSFGITINGGQINIASLTAPAPPPSTGPQVNAPVFVPGPRVDVVTTVQGGKAATVRTLSDGDATHGKTEILTIKASSGSFTVAGGSTDTPATLDWNAAATDATNSTLTVQGAIARLATIQALATGKPCAATGCVTVAPMMVQPEGNIYWITFDPSLGTGAGVPLLSANGTNLVARNEQQKISVWNANGGSFTLSDGTHSATVPFDLSNLAGALANSSLGSDVKIAGDPPGLPPNNGFFTVEFNGAAVAGRHPNALAASVAQLTGALDNGQLVGDANFGATIFSNPTDPAVITKQGVATVTPSNYVLGGPATNAVQLVRVDGAVGGYFQLSYVYGLEPDLAVRHRRRG
;
A
#
# COMPACT_ATOMS: atom_id res chain seq x y z
N MET A 1 -19.40 71.46 80.76
CA MET A 1 -20.68 70.75 80.58
C MET A 1 -20.91 70.59 79.07
N SER A 2 -20.24 69.62 78.44
CA SER A 2 -20.73 69.07 77.18
C SER A 2 -21.88 68.15 77.58
N GLY A 3 -23.10 68.44 77.12
CA GLY A 3 -24.25 67.62 77.46
C GLY A 3 -24.45 66.60 76.37
N ASP A 4 -24.22 65.33 76.68
CA ASP A 4 -24.57 64.22 75.79
C ASP A 4 -26.09 64.21 75.58
N ARG A 5 -26.52 63.96 74.34
CA ARG A 5 -27.92 63.96 73.92
C ARG A 5 -28.24 62.59 73.35
N TRP A 6 -29.43 62.08 73.67
CA TRP A 6 -29.91 60.80 73.14
C TRP A 6 -31.18 61.00 72.32
N VAL A 7 -31.31 60.25 71.23
CA VAL A 7 -32.49 60.23 70.36
C VAL A 7 -33.00 58.81 70.25
N GLY A 8 -34.27 58.61 70.60
CA GLY A 8 -35.02 57.38 70.37
C GLY A 8 -36.15 57.65 69.37
N LEU A 9 -36.14 56.98 68.23
CA LEU A 9 -37.18 57.02 67.21
C LEU A 9 -37.60 55.58 66.90
N GLN A 10 -38.89 55.27 67.02
CA GLN A 10 -39.44 54.01 66.56
C GLN A 10 -40.71 54.28 65.77
N VAL A 11 -40.68 53.97 64.48
CA VAL A 11 -41.80 54.12 63.57
C VAL A 11 -42.09 52.78 62.91
N THR A 12 -43.37 52.41 62.79
CA THR A 12 -43.81 51.15 62.17
C THR A 12 -44.99 51.40 61.24
N GLY A 13 -45.12 50.58 60.19
CA GLY A 13 -46.26 50.64 59.26
C GLY A 13 -46.23 51.83 58.28
N LEU A 14 -45.06 52.42 58.03
CA LEU A 14 -44.93 53.50 57.06
C LEU A 14 -45.20 53.01 55.63
N PHE A 15 -45.83 53.86 54.84
CA PHE A 15 -45.98 53.70 53.40
C PHE A 15 -45.59 55.00 52.71
N GLY A 16 -44.95 54.91 51.55
CA GLY A 16 -44.48 56.09 50.81
C GLY A 16 -43.89 55.74 49.46
N SER A 17 -43.56 56.77 48.68
CA SER A 17 -42.89 56.63 47.39
C SER A 17 -41.56 57.38 47.40
N LEU A 18 -40.51 56.74 46.88
CA LEU A 18 -39.25 57.37 46.51
C LEU A 18 -39.36 57.81 45.05
N SER A 19 -38.96 59.05 44.74
CA SER A 19 -38.96 59.58 43.37
C SER A 19 -37.77 60.52 43.16
N GLY A 20 -36.94 60.21 42.17
CA GLY A 20 -35.79 60.98 41.71
C GLY A 20 -35.57 60.76 40.20
N PRO A 21 -34.59 61.46 39.58
CA PRO A 21 -34.41 61.48 38.12
C PRO A 21 -34.27 60.11 37.46
N HIS A 22 -33.64 59.16 38.16
CA HIS A 22 -33.38 57.79 37.71
C HIS A 22 -33.65 56.77 38.82
N LEU A 23 -34.44 57.14 39.83
CA LEU A 23 -34.75 56.28 40.97
C LEU A 23 -36.21 56.46 41.36
N SER A 24 -37.01 55.40 41.27
CA SER A 24 -38.38 55.40 41.81
C SER A 24 -38.70 54.09 42.50
N ALA A 25 -39.53 54.13 43.54
CA ALA A 25 -39.96 52.95 44.28
C ALA A 25 -41.18 53.27 45.15
N SER A 26 -42.02 52.28 45.43
CA SER A 26 -43.04 52.35 46.48
C SER A 26 -42.64 51.45 47.65
N VAL A 27 -42.64 51.99 48.86
CA VAL A 27 -42.30 51.28 50.09
C VAL A 27 -43.56 51.08 50.91
N THR A 28 -43.76 49.85 51.40
CA THR A 28 -44.89 49.49 52.27
C THR A 28 -44.39 48.77 53.52
N GLY A 29 -45.17 48.87 54.60
CA GLY A 29 -44.85 48.19 55.87
C GLY A 29 -43.54 48.63 56.51
N ALA A 30 -43.04 49.83 56.17
CA ALA A 30 -41.71 50.24 56.58
C ALA A 30 -41.62 50.51 58.09
N THR A 31 -40.50 50.09 58.65
CA THR A 31 -40.11 50.32 60.04
C THR A 31 -38.82 51.11 60.07
N VAL A 32 -38.76 52.16 60.90
CA VAL A 32 -37.55 52.95 61.14
C VAL A 32 -37.27 52.95 62.64
N GLN A 33 -36.08 52.52 63.03
CA GLN A 33 -35.64 52.50 64.42
C GLN A 33 -34.32 53.26 64.54
N LEU A 34 -34.23 54.20 65.48
CA LEU A 34 -33.01 54.95 65.78
C LEU A 34 -32.87 55.04 67.30
N ASN A 35 -31.72 54.65 67.83
CA ASN A 35 -31.36 54.81 69.23
C ASN A 35 -29.89 55.22 69.30
N GLU A 36 -29.64 56.53 69.32
CA GLU A 36 -28.29 57.08 69.20
C GLU A 36 -28.01 58.09 70.30
N ALA A 37 -26.75 58.13 70.74
CA ALA A 37 -26.18 59.18 71.58
C ALA A 37 -25.38 60.16 70.71
N SER A 38 -25.24 61.41 71.14
CA SER A 38 -24.45 62.43 70.44
C SER A 38 -22.95 62.12 70.42
N ASP A 39 -22.48 61.31 71.38
CA ASP A 39 -21.16 60.70 71.40
C ASP A 39 -21.34 59.17 71.48
N PRO A 40 -20.93 58.40 70.46
CA PRO A 40 -21.09 56.95 70.43
C PRO A 40 -20.47 56.22 71.63
N SER A 41 -19.40 56.77 72.23
CA SER A 41 -18.70 56.17 73.38
C SER A 41 -19.50 56.19 74.68
N THR A 42 -20.56 57.00 74.74
CA THR A 42 -21.42 57.16 75.93
C THR A 42 -22.53 56.10 76.03
N GLY A 43 -22.74 55.31 74.96
CA GLY A 43 -23.73 54.25 74.90
C GLY A 43 -25.17 54.73 74.71
N ALA A 44 -25.99 53.92 74.03
CA ALA A 44 -27.41 54.22 73.83
C ALA A 44 -28.24 53.98 75.09
N ILE A 45 -29.37 54.67 75.18
CA ILE A 45 -30.32 54.54 76.30
C ILE A 45 -31.24 53.32 76.09
N ASP A 46 -31.51 52.59 77.17
CA ASP A 46 -32.61 51.62 77.22
C ASP A 46 -33.94 52.35 77.47
N TRP A 47 -34.68 52.62 76.39
CA TRP A 47 -35.92 53.39 76.43
C TRP A 47 -37.08 52.65 77.10
N THR A 48 -36.99 51.32 77.24
CA THR A 48 -38.00 50.52 77.96
C THR A 48 -38.01 50.82 79.46
N LYS A 49 -36.87 51.28 79.99
CA LYS A 49 -36.73 51.72 81.39
C LYS A 49 -37.20 53.16 81.61
N ILE A 50 -37.50 53.90 80.55
CA ILE A 50 -38.03 55.28 80.62
C ILE A 50 -39.55 55.23 80.50
N ALA A 51 -40.24 55.34 81.63
CA ALA A 51 -41.70 55.31 81.69
C ALA A 51 -42.32 56.44 80.84
N GLY A 52 -43.28 56.07 79.98
CA GLY A 52 -43.98 57.02 79.10
C GLY A 52 -43.30 57.32 77.75
N SER A 53 -42.14 56.71 77.46
CA SER A 53 -41.42 56.91 76.18
C SER A 53 -42.18 56.37 74.97
N GLY A 54 -42.91 55.26 75.12
CA GLY A 54 -43.55 54.55 74.01
C GLY A 54 -42.56 53.89 73.03
N VAL A 55 -41.26 53.94 73.33
CA VAL A 55 -40.16 53.40 72.50
C VAL A 55 -39.64 52.12 73.15
N ALA A 56 -39.58 51.03 72.39
CA ALA A 56 -39.19 49.71 72.84
C ALA A 56 -37.72 49.35 72.52
N LEU A 57 -36.86 50.35 72.29
CA LEU A 57 -35.45 50.17 71.93
C LEU A 57 -34.58 50.07 73.18
N THR A 58 -33.77 49.01 73.29
CA THR A 58 -32.96 48.69 74.47
C THR A 58 -31.46 48.90 74.27
N SER A 59 -31.01 49.04 73.02
CA SER A 59 -29.60 49.13 72.62
C SER A 59 -29.40 50.08 71.43
N ALA A 60 -28.15 50.43 71.13
CA ALA A 60 -27.81 51.28 70.00
C ALA A 60 -28.22 50.62 68.68
N ILE A 61 -28.95 51.34 67.85
CA ILE A 61 -29.40 50.85 66.55
C ILE A 61 -29.78 52.01 65.64
N ALA A 62 -29.47 51.90 64.35
CA ALA A 62 -30.09 52.69 63.30
C ALA A 62 -30.52 51.73 62.19
N SER A 63 -31.80 51.36 62.14
CA SER A 63 -32.32 50.39 61.18
C SER A 63 -33.53 50.91 60.41
N VAL A 64 -33.61 50.48 59.15
CA VAL A 64 -34.77 50.67 58.26
C VAL A 64 -35.08 49.35 57.59
N ALA A 65 -36.34 48.94 57.61
CA ALA A 65 -36.81 47.76 56.89
C ALA A 65 -38.18 48.02 56.24
N GLY A 66 -38.54 47.24 55.23
CA GLY A 66 -39.84 47.32 54.56
C GLY A 66 -39.89 46.51 53.27
N THR A 67 -41.00 46.60 52.54
CA THR A 67 -41.14 45.95 51.23
C THR A 67 -41.22 46.99 50.13
N ILE A 68 -40.30 46.89 49.16
CA ILE A 68 -40.25 47.73 47.97
C ILE A 68 -41.03 47.06 46.84
N SER A 69 -41.82 47.84 46.12
CA SER A 69 -42.47 47.46 44.86
C SER A 69 -42.29 48.56 43.81
N GLY A 70 -42.22 48.18 42.54
CA GLY A 70 -42.01 49.13 41.44
C GLY A 70 -40.69 49.89 41.54
N LEU A 71 -39.65 49.27 42.11
CA LEU A 71 -38.29 49.78 42.05
C LEU A 71 -37.92 50.00 40.58
N ASN A 72 -37.34 51.14 40.28
CA ASN A 72 -36.55 51.39 39.10
C ASN A 72 -35.35 52.21 39.55
N ALA A 73 -34.17 51.61 39.52
CA ALA A 73 -32.90 52.29 39.67
C ALA A 73 -32.15 52.21 38.33
N PHE A 74 -32.06 53.37 37.67
CA PHE A 74 -31.32 53.60 36.43
C PHE A 74 -31.72 52.68 35.26
N ASP A 75 -32.97 52.21 35.23
CA ASP A 75 -33.46 51.18 34.30
C ASP A 75 -32.65 49.86 34.32
N LEU A 76 -31.77 49.71 35.32
CA LEU A 76 -30.84 48.60 35.47
C LEU A 76 -31.26 47.65 36.59
N VAL A 77 -31.86 48.16 37.66
CA VAL A 77 -32.42 47.32 38.73
C VAL A 77 -33.88 47.70 38.89
N THR A 78 -34.78 46.78 38.52
CA THR A 78 -36.23 47.03 38.55
C THR A 78 -37.00 45.91 39.24
N GLY A 79 -38.17 46.22 39.80
CA GLY A 79 -39.05 45.21 40.40
C GLY A 79 -39.37 45.45 41.88
N GLY A 80 -39.21 44.46 42.74
CA GLY A 80 -39.57 44.54 44.16
C GLY A 80 -38.88 43.50 45.00
N ALA A 81 -38.60 43.85 46.24
CA ALA A 81 -37.99 42.99 47.24
C ALA A 81 -38.22 43.56 48.64
N SER A 82 -38.17 42.69 49.65
CA SER A 82 -38.18 43.11 51.05
C SER A 82 -36.76 43.41 51.50
N PHE A 83 -36.53 44.54 52.13
CA PHE A 83 -35.20 44.97 52.54
C PHE A 83 -35.14 45.22 54.06
N SER A 84 -33.95 45.05 54.61
CA SER A 84 -33.58 45.49 55.95
C SER A 84 -32.16 46.02 55.89
N VAL A 85 -31.90 47.18 56.48
CA VAL A 85 -30.58 47.79 56.59
C VAL A 85 -30.41 48.30 58.00
N THR A 86 -29.30 47.95 58.63
CA THR A 86 -28.97 48.31 60.01
C THR A 86 -27.54 48.82 60.07
N ARG A 87 -27.33 49.91 60.80
CA ARG A 87 -26.02 50.42 61.18
C ARG A 87 -25.81 50.21 62.68
N VAL A 88 -24.63 49.68 63.02
CA VAL A 88 -24.13 49.53 64.39
C VAL A 88 -22.65 49.93 64.43
N TYR A 89 -22.08 50.02 65.63
CA TYR A 89 -20.65 50.19 65.83
C TYR A 89 -20.06 48.89 66.36
N VAL A 90 -18.93 48.47 65.81
CA VAL A 90 -18.26 47.22 66.17
C VAL A 90 -16.78 47.43 66.42
N SER A 91 -16.20 46.56 67.25
CA SER A 91 -14.76 46.41 67.44
C SER A 91 -14.39 44.96 67.15
N ALA A 92 -13.30 44.73 66.43
CA ALA A 92 -12.83 43.40 66.01
C ALA A 92 -11.31 43.33 66.14
N ASP A 93 -10.75 42.12 66.29
CA ASP A 93 -9.33 41.93 66.61
C ASP A 93 -8.46 41.63 65.36
N ALA A 94 -9.05 41.16 64.25
CA ALA A 94 -8.34 40.82 63.03
C ALA A 94 -9.23 41.01 61.78
N PRO A 95 -9.08 42.12 61.04
CA PRO A 95 -8.23 43.28 61.31
C PRO A 95 -8.68 44.01 62.58
N VAL A 96 -7.77 44.77 63.20
CA VAL A 96 -8.10 45.56 64.39
C VAL A 96 -9.04 46.70 63.99
N LEU A 97 -10.30 46.63 64.43
CA LEU A 97 -11.33 47.65 64.28
C LEU A 97 -11.68 48.18 65.66
N THR A 98 -11.76 49.50 65.84
CA THR A 98 -12.16 50.12 67.11
C THR A 98 -13.31 51.09 66.89
N ASP A 99 -14.49 50.74 67.39
CA ASP A 99 -15.73 51.52 67.28
C ASP A 99 -16.00 52.04 65.86
N VAL A 100 -15.86 51.14 64.88
CA VAL A 100 -16.03 51.45 63.45
C VAL A 100 -17.50 51.24 63.05
N PRO A 101 -18.09 52.11 62.21
CA PRO A 101 -19.45 51.90 61.70
C PRO A 101 -19.50 50.66 60.80
N LEU A 102 -20.35 49.70 61.19
CA LEU A 102 -20.75 48.54 60.39
C LEU A 102 -22.16 48.80 59.85
N LEU A 103 -22.28 48.85 58.53
CA LEU A 103 -23.56 48.84 57.83
C LEU A 103 -23.83 47.43 57.31
N TYR A 104 -24.96 46.82 57.64
CA TYR A 104 -25.32 45.51 57.12
C TYR A 104 -26.82 45.41 56.83
N GLY A 105 -27.20 44.48 55.98
CA GLY A 105 -28.57 44.34 55.56
C GLY A 105 -28.85 43.09 54.75
N SER A 106 -30.11 42.95 54.36
CA SER A 106 -30.56 41.87 53.50
C SER A 106 -31.64 42.35 52.54
N LEU A 107 -31.64 41.79 51.34
CA LEU A 107 -32.71 41.85 50.36
C LEU A 107 -33.31 40.45 50.20
N THR A 108 -34.62 40.30 50.37
CA THR A 108 -35.33 39.02 50.23
C THR A 108 -36.33 39.13 49.10
N ILE A 109 -36.19 38.22 48.12
CA ILE A 109 -37.04 38.12 46.94
C ILE A 109 -37.91 36.86 47.13
N GLY A 110 -39.23 37.04 47.11
CA GLY A 110 -40.18 35.95 47.30
C GLY A 110 -41.62 36.43 47.47
N GLY A 111 -42.58 35.49 47.58
CA GLY A 111 -43.99 35.84 47.78
C GLY A 111 -44.63 36.59 46.60
N GLY A 112 -44.21 36.29 45.36
CA GLY A 112 -44.67 36.95 44.13
C GLY A 112 -43.90 38.24 43.77
N GLN A 113 -42.82 38.54 44.48
CA GLN A 113 -41.87 39.59 44.14
C GLN A 113 -40.87 39.11 43.09
N HIS A 114 -40.40 40.04 42.26
CA HIS A 114 -39.46 39.82 41.17
C HIS A 114 -38.42 40.95 41.17
N LEU A 115 -37.16 40.66 40.94
CA LEU A 115 -36.09 41.65 40.83
C LEU A 115 -35.29 41.42 39.54
N LEU A 116 -35.50 42.29 38.56
CA LEU A 116 -34.78 42.28 37.30
C LEU A 116 -33.48 43.08 37.45
N LEU A 117 -32.35 42.40 37.26
CA LEU A 117 -31.02 43.00 37.13
C LEU A 117 -30.67 43.04 35.63
N GLY A 118 -30.39 44.22 35.10
CA GLY A 118 -30.27 44.48 33.67
C GLY A 118 -31.53 45.08 33.05
N SER A 119 -31.67 44.89 31.74
CA SER A 119 -32.88 45.25 31.00
C SER A 119 -33.69 44.00 30.66
N ARG A 120 -34.94 44.19 30.22
CA ARG A 120 -35.75 43.06 29.70
C ARG A 120 -35.16 42.40 28.45
N ALA A 121 -34.23 43.06 27.77
CA ALA A 121 -33.53 42.51 26.61
C ALA A 121 -32.21 41.82 26.98
N LEU A 122 -31.62 42.13 28.13
CA LEU A 122 -30.38 41.53 28.59
C LEU A 122 -30.32 41.73 30.11
N GLY A 123 -30.68 40.69 30.85
CA GLY A 123 -30.78 40.73 32.30
C GLY A 123 -31.23 39.40 32.88
N ILE A 124 -31.23 39.33 34.21
CA ILE A 124 -31.73 38.20 34.99
C ILE A 124 -32.92 38.66 35.84
N ASP A 125 -34.06 38.00 35.69
CA ASP A 125 -35.24 38.20 36.52
C ASP A 125 -35.20 37.21 37.68
N LEU A 126 -34.84 37.71 38.86
CA LEU A 126 -34.78 36.94 40.09
C LEU A 126 -36.18 36.85 40.71
N VAL A 127 -36.65 35.63 40.98
CA VAL A 127 -37.97 35.34 41.55
C VAL A 127 -37.88 34.79 42.98
N GLY A 128 -36.67 34.47 43.42
CA GLY A 128 -36.39 33.91 44.73
C GLY A 128 -34.95 34.14 45.14
N GLY A 129 -34.72 34.23 46.44
CA GLY A 129 -33.39 34.26 47.05
C GLY A 129 -33.24 35.34 48.11
N ILE A 130 -32.10 35.30 48.79
CA ILE A 130 -31.72 36.28 49.81
C ILE A 130 -30.34 36.81 49.45
N ILE A 131 -30.18 38.13 49.44
CA ILE A 131 -28.89 38.81 49.27
C ILE A 131 -28.58 39.53 50.57
N LYS A 132 -27.62 39.03 51.34
CA LYS A 132 -27.07 39.71 52.52
C LYS A 132 -25.89 40.56 52.08
N PHE A 133 -25.67 41.67 52.75
CA PHE A 133 -24.50 42.51 52.52
C PHE A 133 -24.06 43.18 53.81
N ALA A 134 -22.77 43.50 53.88
CA ALA A 134 -22.18 44.29 54.94
C ALA A 134 -21.06 45.16 54.38
N SER A 135 -20.83 46.31 55.02
CA SER A 135 -19.72 47.20 54.73
C SER A 135 -19.19 47.78 56.04
N VAL A 136 -17.86 47.77 56.16
CA VAL A 136 -17.12 48.37 57.26
C VAL A 136 -16.18 49.40 56.64
N ASP A 137 -16.18 50.61 57.19
CA ASP A 137 -15.35 51.70 56.72
C ASP A 137 -14.53 52.28 57.87
N ASP A 138 -13.25 51.91 57.94
CA ASP A 138 -12.30 52.38 58.94
C ASP A 138 -11.47 53.57 58.41
N ASN A 139 -12.18 54.62 58.04
CA ASN A 139 -11.60 55.88 57.57
C ASN A 139 -10.86 56.69 58.65
N LEU A 140 -10.99 56.31 59.93
CA LEU A 140 -10.44 57.06 61.06
C LEU A 140 -9.10 56.49 61.56
N THR A 141 -8.87 55.18 61.48
CA THR A 141 -7.61 54.57 61.94
C THR A 141 -6.76 53.98 60.82
N SER A 142 -7.30 53.11 59.97
CA SER A 142 -6.51 52.38 58.96
C SER A 142 -6.64 52.93 57.53
N GLY A 143 -7.67 53.73 57.24
CA GLY A 143 -7.99 54.21 55.89
C GLY A 143 -8.52 53.09 54.98
N LYS A 144 -8.88 51.94 55.56
CA LYS A 144 -9.33 50.75 54.83
C LYS A 144 -10.85 50.61 54.89
N SER A 145 -11.41 49.98 53.86
CA SER A 145 -12.81 49.57 53.86
C SER A 145 -12.95 48.11 53.45
N TRP A 146 -14.01 47.45 53.92
CA TRP A 146 -14.35 46.09 53.57
C TRP A 146 -15.81 46.01 53.14
N PHE A 147 -16.07 45.15 52.16
CA PHE A 147 -17.41 44.86 51.67
C PHE A 147 -17.62 43.35 51.60
N GLY A 148 -18.70 42.90 52.22
CA GLY A 148 -19.17 41.52 52.17
C GLY A 148 -20.53 41.47 51.48
N LEU A 149 -20.71 40.53 50.56
CA LEU A 149 -22.02 40.21 49.98
C LEU A 149 -22.15 38.70 49.91
N GLU A 150 -23.29 38.18 50.38
CA GLU A 150 -23.63 36.76 50.32
C GLU A 150 -25.06 36.62 49.83
N ALA A 151 -25.22 36.20 48.59
CA ALA A 151 -26.49 35.81 48.02
C ALA A 151 -26.63 34.29 48.03
N THR A 152 -27.76 33.79 48.51
CA THR A 152 -28.06 32.35 48.57
C THR A 152 -29.47 32.06 48.09
N GLY A 153 -29.64 30.86 47.49
CA GLY A 153 -30.92 30.40 46.99
C GLY A 153 -31.48 31.27 45.86
N LEU A 154 -30.60 31.90 45.08
CA LEU A 154 -31.02 32.71 43.93
C LEU A 154 -31.70 31.80 42.90
N VAL A 155 -32.91 32.18 42.53
CA VAL A 155 -33.68 31.55 41.46
C VAL A 155 -34.07 32.63 40.49
N GLY A 156 -33.72 32.47 39.21
CA GLY A 156 -34.07 33.45 38.21
C GLY A 156 -33.99 32.94 36.79
N THR A 157 -34.64 33.65 35.89
CA THR A 157 -34.57 33.39 34.45
C THR A 157 -33.82 34.52 33.77
N PHE A 158 -32.93 34.19 32.85
CA PHE A 158 -32.31 35.16 31.97
C PHE A 158 -32.83 34.93 30.55
N ALA A 159 -33.19 36.00 29.86
CA ALA A 159 -33.67 35.95 28.48
C ALA A 159 -33.22 37.22 27.75
N GLY A 160 -32.52 37.04 26.64
CA GLY A 160 -32.07 38.09 25.75
C GLY A 160 -31.98 37.60 24.31
N PRO A 161 -31.61 38.47 23.34
CA PRO A 161 -31.46 38.09 21.95
C PRO A 161 -30.53 36.89 21.77
N GLY A 162 -31.12 35.72 21.51
CA GLY A 162 -30.41 34.46 21.31
C GLY A 162 -29.73 33.90 22.56
N ILE A 163 -30.11 34.28 23.77
CA ILE A 163 -29.67 33.63 25.00
C ILE A 163 -30.87 33.48 25.93
N GLN A 164 -31.14 32.27 26.40
CA GLN A 164 -32.19 32.02 27.39
C GLN A 164 -31.79 30.88 28.33
N GLY A 165 -32.35 30.89 29.53
CA GLY A 165 -32.15 29.83 30.50
C GLY A 165 -32.64 30.24 31.88
N SER A 166 -32.48 29.34 32.84
CA SER A 166 -32.77 29.61 34.24
C SER A 166 -31.63 29.14 35.12
N VAL A 167 -31.43 29.85 36.23
CA VAL A 167 -30.51 29.47 37.29
C VAL A 167 -31.34 29.11 38.51
N ALA A 168 -31.02 27.97 39.13
CA ALA A 168 -31.57 27.55 40.40
C ALA A 168 -30.45 27.36 41.44
N GLY A 169 -30.79 27.59 42.71
CA GLY A 169 -29.85 27.41 43.82
C GLY A 169 -28.62 28.31 43.77
N GLY A 170 -28.68 29.41 43.00
CA GLY A 170 -27.52 30.25 42.74
C GLY A 170 -26.96 30.87 44.02
N THR A 171 -25.63 30.93 44.11
CA THR A 171 -24.90 31.63 45.15
C THR A 171 -24.02 32.71 44.55
N VAL A 172 -23.86 33.82 45.26
CA VAL A 172 -22.86 34.85 44.96
C VAL A 172 -22.24 35.26 46.27
N LYS A 173 -20.94 35.10 46.43
CA LYS A 173 -20.18 35.59 47.58
C LYS A 173 -19.14 36.58 47.07
N ILE A 174 -19.01 37.71 47.76
CA ILE A 174 -17.98 38.72 47.52
C ILE A 174 -17.44 39.12 48.89
N ASN A 175 -16.13 39.06 49.07
CA ASN A 175 -15.44 39.45 50.29
C ASN A 175 -14.19 40.26 49.90
N GLU A 176 -14.37 41.57 49.79
CA GLU A 176 -13.34 42.48 49.28
C GLU A 176 -12.85 43.45 50.36
N GLY A 177 -11.55 43.71 50.35
CA GLY A 177 -10.89 44.74 51.16
C GLY A 177 -10.20 45.76 50.26
N SER A 178 -10.32 47.05 50.59
CA SER A 178 -9.75 48.18 49.84
C SER A 178 -8.93 49.11 50.74
N LEU A 179 -7.86 49.69 50.17
CA LEU A 179 -7.06 50.76 50.80
C LEU A 179 -7.53 52.19 50.42
N ASP A 180 -8.50 52.34 49.51
CA ASP A 180 -9.01 53.66 49.11
C ASP A 180 -10.36 53.98 49.79
N ALA A 181 -10.29 54.92 50.74
CA ALA A 181 -11.42 55.55 51.42
C ALA A 181 -12.44 56.24 50.47
N VAL A 182 -12.03 56.58 49.24
CA VAL A 182 -12.79 57.43 48.31
C VAL A 182 -13.54 56.63 47.24
N HIS A 183 -13.17 55.38 46.95
CA HIS A 183 -13.82 54.55 45.93
C HIS A 183 -14.15 53.11 46.39
N PRO A 184 -15.08 52.92 47.35
CA PRO A 184 -15.52 51.59 47.79
C PRO A 184 -16.39 50.82 46.77
N THR A 185 -16.54 51.30 45.52
CA THR A 185 -17.49 50.77 44.53
C THR A 185 -16.89 50.45 43.16
N LEU A 186 -15.57 50.58 42.99
CA LEU A 186 -14.88 50.02 41.84
C LEU A 186 -14.30 48.69 42.28
N VAL A 187 -14.78 47.59 41.69
CA VAL A 187 -14.13 46.29 41.78
C VAL A 187 -12.75 46.48 41.15
N ASP A 188 -11.74 46.73 41.97
CA ASP A 188 -10.35 46.76 41.51
C ASP A 188 -9.97 45.31 41.18
N GLU A 189 -9.27 45.11 40.06
CA GLU A 189 -8.76 43.80 39.68
C GLU A 189 -7.70 43.31 40.68
N ASN A 190 -7.15 44.19 41.52
CA ASN A 190 -6.28 43.85 42.65
C ASN A 190 -6.88 44.37 43.96
N THR A 191 -7.23 43.50 44.91
CA THR A 191 -7.57 43.93 46.26
C THR A 191 -6.31 44.40 46.97
N ASP A 192 -6.26 45.66 47.39
CA ASP A 192 -5.11 46.22 48.08
C ASP A 192 -5.08 45.88 49.60
N ALA A 193 -6.10 45.18 50.14
CA ALA A 193 -6.15 44.72 51.53
C ALA A 193 -6.75 43.30 51.67
N ASP A 194 -6.27 42.54 52.68
CA ASP A 194 -6.78 41.21 52.99
C ASP A 194 -8.30 41.22 53.30
N PRO A 195 -9.07 40.22 52.79
CA PRO A 195 -10.46 40.03 53.13
C PRO A 195 -10.68 39.84 54.64
N ILE A 196 -11.79 40.36 55.16
CA ILE A 196 -12.16 40.18 56.57
C ILE A 196 -12.92 38.86 56.77
N ASP A 197 -12.72 38.21 57.92
CA ASP A 197 -13.54 37.06 58.33
C ASP A 197 -14.82 37.57 59.00
N TRP A 198 -15.93 37.51 58.28
CA TRP A 198 -17.24 37.99 58.75
C TRP A 198 -17.89 37.05 59.78
N THR A 199 -17.36 35.82 59.94
CA THR A 199 -17.89 34.81 60.87
C THR A 199 -17.46 35.05 62.32
N GLN A 200 -16.52 35.98 62.54
CA GLN A 200 -16.06 36.39 63.86
C GLN A 200 -17.22 36.85 64.75
N SER A 201 -17.15 36.53 66.05
CA SER A 201 -18.25 36.78 66.99
C SER A 201 -18.75 38.22 67.06
N THR A 202 -17.88 39.21 66.78
CA THR A 202 -18.19 40.64 66.77
C THR A 202 -18.86 41.11 65.48
N LEU A 203 -18.74 40.33 64.39
CA LEU A 203 -19.30 40.60 63.05
C LEU A 203 -20.43 39.63 62.67
N ALA A 204 -20.65 38.58 63.45
CA ALA A 204 -21.70 37.57 63.24
C ALA A 204 -23.12 38.17 63.17
N VAL A 205 -23.33 39.40 63.67
CA VAL A 205 -24.59 40.14 63.54
C VAL A 205 -24.99 40.38 62.08
N THR A 206 -24.03 40.41 61.15
CA THR A 206 -24.26 40.54 59.70
C THR A 206 -24.97 39.32 59.11
N GLY A 207 -24.80 38.14 59.74
CA GLY A 207 -25.26 36.86 59.23
C GLY A 207 -24.54 36.39 57.97
N LEU A 208 -23.40 37.00 57.60
CA LEU A 208 -22.57 36.58 56.48
C LEU A 208 -21.69 35.38 56.85
N ASP A 209 -21.66 34.37 55.99
CA ASP A 209 -20.77 33.21 56.09
C ASP A 209 -19.61 33.33 55.09
N LEU A 210 -18.75 34.33 55.34
CA LEU A 210 -17.66 34.72 54.45
C LEU A 210 -16.33 34.72 55.21
N SER A 211 -15.47 33.77 54.86
CA SER A 211 -14.08 33.68 55.33
C SER A 211 -13.22 33.14 54.19
N GLY A 212 -12.12 33.79 53.83
CA GLY A 212 -11.24 33.34 52.73
C GLY A 212 -11.61 33.96 51.38
N SER A 213 -12.16 33.15 50.45
CA SER A 213 -12.37 33.49 49.03
C SER A 213 -12.88 34.92 48.79
N LEU A 214 -12.27 35.60 47.80
CA LEU A 214 -12.60 36.97 47.44
C LEU A 214 -13.94 37.03 46.71
N ALA A 215 -14.17 36.08 45.79
CA ALA A 215 -15.44 35.95 45.10
C ALA A 215 -15.76 34.49 44.82
N GLU A 216 -17.04 34.14 44.87
CA GLU A 216 -17.57 32.82 44.49
C GLU A 216 -18.91 33.02 43.81
N VAL A 217 -19.14 32.36 42.68
CA VAL A 217 -20.45 32.31 42.03
C VAL A 217 -20.72 30.87 41.62
N SER A 218 -21.84 30.31 42.09
CA SER A 218 -22.24 28.95 41.73
C SER A 218 -23.73 28.87 41.41
N GLY A 219 -24.14 27.80 40.74
CA GLY A 219 -25.56 27.50 40.53
C GLY A 219 -25.81 26.42 39.50
N ASP A 220 -27.08 25.99 39.43
CA ASP A 220 -27.56 25.03 38.44
C ASP A 220 -28.23 25.78 37.28
N VAL A 221 -27.61 25.77 36.10
CA VAL A 221 -28.23 26.27 34.88
C VAL A 221 -29.09 25.17 34.29
N THR A 222 -30.35 25.48 34.01
CA THR A 222 -31.26 24.60 33.28
C THR A 222 -31.91 25.28 32.10
N GLY A 223 -32.15 24.52 31.04
CA GLY A 223 -32.77 25.01 29.81
C GLY A 223 -31.95 26.09 29.11
N LEU A 224 -30.62 26.05 29.24
CA LEU A 224 -29.72 26.94 28.50
C LEU A 224 -30.01 26.77 27.01
N ASP A 225 -30.14 27.88 26.30
CA ASP A 225 -30.12 27.94 24.84
C ASP A 225 -29.38 29.23 24.45
N VAL A 226 -28.22 29.06 23.83
CA VAL A 226 -27.39 30.14 23.29
C VAL A 226 -27.38 30.00 21.77
N PHE A 227 -28.14 30.87 21.12
CA PHE A 227 -28.31 31.04 19.68
C PHE A 227 -28.75 29.78 18.93
N GLY A 228 -29.43 28.85 19.60
CA GLY A 228 -29.74 27.54 19.05
C GLY A 228 -28.49 26.70 18.78
N LEU A 229 -27.36 27.01 19.44
CA LEU A 229 -26.08 26.31 19.31
C LEU A 229 -25.69 25.60 20.59
N ILE A 230 -25.72 26.25 21.76
CA ILE A 230 -25.40 25.58 23.04
C ILE A 230 -26.71 25.34 23.79
N HIS A 231 -26.99 24.09 24.16
CA HIS A 231 -28.23 23.74 24.86
C HIS A 231 -28.04 22.84 26.05
N GLY A 232 -28.87 23.02 27.07
CA GLY A 232 -29.09 22.02 28.11
C GLY A 232 -28.78 22.50 29.52
N ASP A 233 -28.25 21.60 30.34
CA ASP A 233 -28.19 21.76 31.79
C ASP A 233 -26.77 21.48 32.32
N ALA A 234 -26.31 22.32 33.24
CA ALA A 234 -25.01 22.15 33.89
C ALA A 234 -24.99 22.87 35.24
N THR A 235 -24.27 22.31 36.20
CA THR A 235 -23.88 23.01 37.42
C THR A 235 -22.56 23.73 37.16
N PHE A 236 -22.45 24.97 37.58
CA PHE A 236 -21.19 25.71 37.53
C PHE A 236 -20.82 26.25 38.91
N ASP A 237 -19.52 26.41 39.12
CA ASP A 237 -18.93 27.07 40.28
C ASP A 237 -17.69 27.83 39.82
N VAL A 238 -17.55 29.09 40.23
CA VAL A 238 -16.41 29.94 39.87
C VAL A 238 -15.94 30.65 41.13
N THR A 239 -14.71 30.36 41.55
CA THR A 239 -14.09 30.93 42.74
C THR A 239 -12.86 31.75 42.36
N ARG A 240 -12.68 32.88 43.03
CA ARG A 240 -11.48 33.71 42.98
C ARG A 240 -10.84 33.77 44.37
N THR A 241 -9.56 33.43 44.45
CA THR A 241 -8.73 33.55 45.65
C THR A 241 -7.43 34.28 45.34
N LEU A 242 -6.70 34.69 46.39
CA LEU A 242 -5.32 35.12 46.27
C LEU A 242 -4.41 34.01 46.77
N VAL A 243 -3.34 33.74 46.04
CA VAL A 243 -2.41 32.65 46.36
C VAL A 243 -0.96 33.12 46.39
N THR A 244 -0.16 32.47 47.22
CA THR A 244 1.30 32.66 47.27
C THR A 244 1.99 31.36 46.88
N THR A 245 2.75 31.39 45.79
CA THR A 245 3.44 30.21 45.24
C THR A 245 4.91 30.16 45.69
N ALA A 246 5.50 28.96 45.67
CA ALA A 246 6.92 28.75 45.98
C ALA A 246 7.64 27.90 44.93
N ALA A 247 8.97 27.88 44.98
CA ALA A 247 9.80 27.08 44.07
C ALA A 247 9.41 25.58 44.10
N PRO A 248 9.41 24.88 42.95
CA PRO A 248 10.03 25.24 41.67
C PRO A 248 9.19 26.15 40.76
N ASN A 249 7.93 26.42 41.12
CA ASN A 249 7.14 27.43 40.41
C ASN A 249 7.75 28.83 40.61
N PRO A 250 7.43 29.81 39.75
CA PRO A 250 7.69 31.22 40.04
C PRO A 250 7.14 31.57 41.41
N VAL A 251 7.90 32.32 42.21
CA VAL A 251 7.46 32.79 43.53
C VAL A 251 6.60 34.02 43.31
N LEU A 252 5.29 33.86 43.45
CA LEU A 252 4.29 34.91 43.34
C LEU A 252 3.73 35.18 44.73
N ALA A 253 3.48 36.46 45.04
CA ALA A 253 2.80 36.87 46.26
C ALA A 253 1.45 37.46 45.87
N ASP A 254 0.39 37.08 46.60
CA ASP A 254 -0.97 37.58 46.42
C ASP A 254 -1.45 37.55 44.96
N ALA A 255 -1.13 36.45 44.26
CA ALA A 255 -1.50 36.28 42.86
C ALA A 255 -2.97 35.89 42.73
N PRO A 256 -3.75 36.53 41.84
CA PRO A 256 -5.15 36.19 41.63
C PRO A 256 -5.29 34.83 40.92
N LEU A 257 -5.86 33.87 41.63
CA LEU A 257 -6.24 32.56 41.10
C LEU A 257 -7.76 32.56 40.86
N LEU A 258 -8.16 32.35 39.62
CA LEU A 258 -9.56 32.12 39.24
C LEU A 258 -9.73 30.65 38.86
N VAL A 259 -10.68 29.97 39.49
CA VAL A 259 -10.99 28.56 39.26
C VAL A 259 -12.46 28.45 38.89
N GLY A 260 -12.76 27.86 37.73
CA GLY A 260 -14.10 27.56 37.28
C GLY A 260 -14.30 26.06 37.12
N THR A 261 -15.44 25.55 37.55
CA THR A 261 -15.87 24.18 37.29
C THR A 261 -17.22 24.19 36.60
N VAL A 262 -17.39 23.29 35.63
CA VAL A 262 -18.66 23.01 34.97
C VAL A 262 -18.86 21.51 35.02
N THR A 263 -19.97 21.07 35.60
CA THR A 263 -20.29 19.65 35.76
C THR A 263 -21.62 19.34 35.09
N VAL A 264 -21.60 18.31 34.24
CA VAL A 264 -22.81 17.70 33.68
C VAL A 264 -23.01 16.37 34.41
N SER A 265 -24.11 16.24 35.15
CA SER A 265 -24.43 15.03 35.91
C SER A 265 -25.94 14.90 36.15
N GLY A 266 -26.38 13.84 36.83
CA GLY A 266 -27.78 13.71 37.27
C GLY A 266 -28.82 13.53 36.15
N GLY A 267 -28.41 13.13 34.95
CA GLY A 267 -29.27 12.99 33.78
C GLY A 267 -29.40 14.26 32.92
N GLY A 268 -28.73 15.35 33.30
CA GLY A 268 -28.56 16.52 32.45
C GLY A 268 -27.68 16.25 31.24
N GLN A 269 -27.77 17.10 30.22
CA GLN A 269 -26.91 17.05 29.04
C GLN A 269 -26.55 18.46 28.60
N LEU A 270 -25.36 18.64 28.03
CA LEU A 270 -24.93 19.88 27.39
C LEU A 270 -24.59 19.60 25.93
N ARG A 271 -25.38 20.12 24.99
CA ARG A 271 -25.16 19.98 23.55
C ARG A 271 -24.51 21.22 22.97
N LEU A 272 -23.43 21.04 22.22
CA LEU A 272 -22.82 22.03 21.34
C LEU A 272 -23.15 21.67 19.90
N GLY A 273 -24.00 22.45 19.23
CA GLY A 273 -24.52 22.20 17.90
C GLY A 273 -26.05 22.07 17.83
N THR A 274 -26.52 21.67 16.66
CA THR A 274 -27.93 21.36 16.39
C THR A 274 -28.22 19.89 16.71
N ALA A 275 -29.49 19.49 16.71
CA ALA A 275 -29.88 18.09 16.94
C ALA A 275 -29.31 17.10 15.90
N GLY A 276 -29.01 17.55 14.68
CA GLY A 276 -28.46 16.72 13.61
C GLY A 276 -26.96 16.88 13.35
N LEU A 277 -26.31 17.82 14.04
CA LEU A 277 -24.88 18.08 13.94
C LEU A 277 -24.39 18.73 15.23
N GLY A 278 -23.67 17.97 16.06
CA GLY A 278 -23.14 18.48 17.32
C GLY A 278 -22.50 17.42 18.22
N VAL A 279 -21.96 17.90 19.33
CA VAL A 279 -21.44 17.10 20.44
C VAL A 279 -22.41 17.23 21.60
N THR A 280 -22.86 16.12 22.16
CA THR A 280 -23.68 16.10 23.39
C THR A 280 -22.83 15.53 24.51
N ILE A 281 -22.59 16.32 25.54
CA ILE A 281 -21.91 15.92 26.78
C ILE A 281 -23.01 15.47 27.74
N THR A 282 -22.90 14.26 28.28
CA THR A 282 -23.89 13.64 29.17
C THR A 282 -23.36 13.41 30.58
N GLY A 283 -22.05 13.59 30.77
CA GLY A 283 -21.38 13.34 32.02
C GLY A 283 -19.97 13.91 32.02
N GLY A 284 -19.50 14.28 33.20
CA GLY A 284 -18.12 14.70 33.46
C GLY A 284 -18.01 16.10 34.03
N THR A 285 -16.80 16.44 34.45
CA THR A 285 -16.47 17.74 35.02
C THR A 285 -15.34 18.37 34.21
N LEU A 286 -15.54 19.63 33.83
CA LEU A 286 -14.53 20.51 33.26
C LEU A 286 -14.07 21.48 34.34
N LYS A 287 -12.79 21.47 34.68
CA LYS A 287 -12.15 22.49 35.51
C LYS A 287 -11.29 23.40 34.65
N VAL A 288 -11.31 24.69 34.93
CA VAL A 288 -10.48 25.71 34.29
C VAL A 288 -9.86 26.54 35.39
N ALA A 289 -8.55 26.79 35.34
CA ALA A 289 -7.91 27.72 36.25
C ALA A 289 -7.07 28.74 35.48
N THR A 290 -7.07 29.98 35.95
CA THR A 290 -6.15 31.01 35.47
C THR A 290 -5.42 31.65 36.64
N LEU A 291 -4.12 31.87 36.48
CA LEU A 291 -3.28 32.57 37.43
C LEU A 291 -2.53 33.67 36.70
N THR A 292 -2.45 34.86 37.27
CA THR A 292 -1.70 35.99 36.69
C THR A 292 -0.66 36.47 37.70
N ASP A 293 0.56 36.74 37.26
CA ASP A 293 1.58 37.39 38.08
C ASP A 293 1.17 38.86 38.32
N PRO A 294 0.89 39.28 39.57
CA PRO A 294 0.56 40.65 39.89
C PRO A 294 1.77 41.59 39.84
N GLY A 295 2.98 41.05 39.70
CA GLY A 295 4.24 41.78 39.57
C GLY A 295 4.51 42.35 38.18
N THR A 296 5.76 42.71 37.91
CA THR A 296 6.15 43.41 36.68
C THR A 296 6.29 42.51 35.45
N SER A 297 6.26 41.19 35.59
CA SER A 297 6.39 40.27 34.45
C SER A 297 5.13 40.23 33.59
N GLY A 298 3.95 40.42 34.21
CA GLY A 298 2.65 40.31 33.54
C GLY A 298 2.36 38.91 32.98
N TYR A 299 3.09 37.88 33.41
CA TYR A 299 2.86 36.51 32.95
C TYR A 299 1.53 35.98 33.44
N SER A 300 0.88 35.16 32.60
CA SER A 300 -0.36 34.47 32.96
C SER A 300 -0.31 33.01 32.57
N TRP A 301 -1.04 32.19 33.31
CA TRP A 301 -1.16 30.76 33.11
C TRP A 301 -2.64 30.38 32.99
N LEU A 302 -2.93 29.47 32.06
CA LEU A 302 -4.24 28.86 31.87
C LEU A 302 -4.07 27.35 31.97
N ALA A 303 -4.90 26.74 32.80
CA ALA A 303 -5.09 25.31 32.85
C ALA A 303 -6.53 24.92 32.56
N VAL A 304 -6.69 23.79 31.89
CA VAL A 304 -7.97 23.11 31.70
C VAL A 304 -7.76 21.65 32.05
N ASP A 305 -8.59 21.09 32.92
CA ASP A 305 -8.61 19.66 33.23
C ASP A 305 -10.05 19.18 33.20
N ALA A 306 -10.36 18.39 32.19
CA ALA A 306 -11.62 17.68 32.06
C ALA A 306 -11.35 16.18 32.17
N GLU A 307 -12.11 15.52 33.01
CA GLU A 307 -12.01 14.08 33.24
C GLU A 307 -13.40 13.45 33.22
N LEU A 308 -13.42 12.16 32.87
CA LEU A 308 -14.64 11.34 32.82
C LEU A 308 -15.72 11.95 31.92
N LEU A 309 -15.32 12.65 30.85
CA LEU A 309 -16.24 13.18 29.87
C LEU A 309 -16.92 12.02 29.13
N SER A 310 -18.24 11.96 29.20
CA SER A 310 -19.07 11.06 28.42
C SER A 310 -19.98 11.85 27.50
N GLY A 311 -20.28 11.31 26.33
CA GLY A 311 -21.07 12.02 25.35
C GLY A 311 -21.23 11.28 24.04
N SER A 312 -21.85 11.96 23.08
CA SER A 312 -22.03 11.47 21.72
C SER A 312 -21.71 12.56 20.71
N LEU A 313 -21.03 12.21 19.63
CA LEU A 313 -20.86 13.01 18.44
C LEU A 313 -21.87 12.55 17.38
N ALA A 314 -22.62 13.49 16.80
CA ALA A 314 -23.57 13.21 15.73
C ALA A 314 -23.43 14.21 14.59
N GLY A 315 -23.52 13.74 13.35
CA GLY A 315 -23.47 14.54 12.14
C GLY A 315 -23.92 13.73 10.91
N PRO A 316 -24.08 14.35 9.73
CA PRO A 316 -24.41 13.63 8.51
C PRO A 316 -23.37 12.54 8.20
N GLY A 317 -23.76 11.27 8.37
CA GLY A 317 -22.87 10.14 8.18
C GLY A 317 -21.79 9.99 9.25
N LEU A 318 -21.97 10.58 10.43
CA LEU A 318 -21.07 10.39 11.57
C LEU A 318 -21.89 10.20 12.84
N GLN A 319 -21.67 9.09 13.52
CA GLN A 319 -22.15 8.85 14.88
C GLN A 319 -21.02 8.24 15.69
N ALA A 320 -20.83 8.67 16.93
CA ALA A 320 -19.88 8.05 17.85
C ALA A 320 -20.31 8.32 19.28
N ASP A 321 -20.28 7.29 20.12
CA ASP A 321 -20.37 7.45 21.57
C ASP A 321 -18.96 7.48 22.15
N VAL A 322 -18.74 8.40 23.09
CA VAL A 322 -17.47 8.68 23.72
C VAL A 322 -17.61 8.47 25.23
N ALA A 323 -16.72 7.69 25.80
CA ALA A 323 -16.61 7.45 27.24
C ALA A 323 -15.18 7.71 27.73
N ASN A 324 -15.02 7.89 29.05
CA ASN A 324 -13.72 8.12 29.69
C ASN A 324 -12.89 9.23 29.03
N GLY A 325 -13.57 10.26 28.48
CA GLY A 325 -12.94 11.37 27.81
C GLY A 325 -12.14 12.22 28.78
N SER A 326 -10.96 12.67 28.36
CA SER A 326 -10.13 13.60 29.10
C SER A 326 -9.57 14.66 28.18
N ILE A 327 -9.59 15.91 28.65
CA ILE A 327 -8.99 17.07 27.98
C ILE A 327 -8.13 17.78 29.02
N LYS A 328 -6.82 17.85 28.78
CA LYS A 328 -5.88 18.55 29.64
C LYS A 328 -5.17 19.62 28.83
N LEU A 329 -5.04 20.82 29.37
CA LEU A 329 -4.28 21.93 28.81
C LEU A 329 -3.56 22.61 29.96
N ASN A 330 -2.28 22.94 29.79
CA ASN A 330 -1.57 23.79 30.74
C ASN A 330 -0.55 24.62 29.95
N THR A 331 -0.81 25.92 29.92
CA THR A 331 -0.11 26.87 29.07
C THR A 331 0.20 28.14 29.85
N GLY A 332 1.43 28.64 29.68
CA GLY A 332 1.80 30.00 30.07
C GLY A 332 1.73 30.96 28.88
N SER A 333 1.58 32.25 29.16
CA SER A 333 1.76 33.34 28.19
C SER A 333 3.16 33.30 27.56
N THR A 334 3.36 33.95 26.41
CA THR A 334 4.65 34.00 25.72
C THR A 334 5.80 34.38 26.65
N GLY A 335 6.79 33.49 26.79
CA GLY A 335 7.96 33.68 27.66
C GLY A 335 7.82 33.12 29.08
N ALA A 336 6.60 32.76 29.50
CA ALA A 336 6.36 32.03 30.74
C ALA A 336 6.48 30.51 30.50
N GLY A 337 7.22 29.82 31.37
CA GLY A 337 7.19 28.35 31.43
C GLY A 337 5.82 27.83 31.86
N VAL A 338 5.55 26.54 31.61
CA VAL A 338 4.34 25.89 32.15
C VAL A 338 4.39 25.80 33.67
N LEU A 339 3.24 25.98 34.33
CA LEU A 339 3.13 25.94 35.79
C LEU A 339 2.92 24.50 36.27
N ASP A 340 3.48 24.12 37.41
CA ASP A 340 3.06 22.90 38.10
C ASP A 340 1.88 23.24 39.02
N TRP A 341 0.67 22.87 38.61
CA TRP A 341 -0.56 23.16 39.35
C TRP A 341 -0.73 22.30 40.61
N THR A 342 0.13 21.30 40.80
CA THR A 342 0.20 20.51 42.03
C THR A 342 1.17 21.10 43.06
N GLY A 343 1.86 22.19 42.69
CA GLY A 343 2.81 22.88 43.54
C GLY A 343 2.16 23.60 44.73
N THR A 344 2.98 23.87 45.74
CA THR A 344 2.54 24.55 46.98
C THR A 344 1.92 25.92 46.69
N GLY A 345 0.79 26.21 47.32
CA GLY A 345 0.04 27.46 47.14
C GLY A 345 -1.00 27.41 46.01
N LEU A 346 -1.13 26.30 45.28
CA LEU A 346 -2.11 26.13 44.21
C LEU A 346 -3.15 25.04 44.53
N GLU A 347 -3.26 24.64 45.79
CA GLU A 347 -4.18 23.58 46.24
C GLU A 347 -5.63 23.90 45.88
N ASP A 348 -6.01 25.18 45.99
CA ASP A 348 -7.34 25.70 45.65
C ASP A 348 -7.68 25.56 44.16
N ALA A 349 -6.68 25.42 43.28
CA ALA A 349 -6.93 25.14 41.86
C ALA A 349 -7.54 23.75 41.67
N GLY A 350 -7.22 22.79 42.56
CA GLY A 350 -7.75 21.43 42.51
C GLY A 350 -7.44 20.70 41.19
N LEU A 351 -6.30 21.00 40.57
CA LEU A 351 -5.84 20.49 39.28
C LEU A 351 -4.66 19.52 39.44
N GLY A 352 -4.69 18.40 38.70
CA GLY A 352 -3.62 17.39 38.68
C GLY A 352 -2.62 17.56 37.54
N LEU A 353 -2.23 18.79 37.20
CA LEU A 353 -1.47 19.10 35.98
C LEU A 353 -0.03 19.53 36.26
N SER A 354 0.93 18.69 35.88
CA SER A 354 2.37 18.98 35.89
C SER A 354 3.00 18.66 34.52
N GLY A 355 3.64 19.63 33.87
CA GLY A 355 4.43 19.42 32.63
C GLY A 355 3.68 19.04 31.34
N VAL A 356 2.40 18.65 31.40
CA VAL A 356 1.55 18.40 30.22
C VAL A 356 1.20 19.73 29.56
N VAL A 357 1.47 19.92 28.26
CA VAL A 357 1.04 21.15 27.57
C VAL A 357 -0.39 21.00 27.06
N ALA A 358 -0.67 19.87 26.41
CA ALA A 358 -2.00 19.51 25.95
C ALA A 358 -2.18 17.99 25.92
N LYS A 359 -3.37 17.48 26.21
CA LYS A 359 -3.73 16.07 26.02
C LYS A 359 -5.23 15.95 25.74
N VAL A 360 -5.59 15.09 24.80
CA VAL A 360 -6.97 14.65 24.59
C VAL A 360 -6.97 13.13 24.48
N SER A 361 -7.83 12.44 25.22
CA SER A 361 -7.99 10.98 25.14
C SER A 361 -9.41 10.56 25.38
N ALA A 362 -9.86 9.47 24.77
CA ALA A 362 -11.16 8.87 25.06
C ALA A 362 -11.28 7.44 24.57
N ASP A 363 -12.30 6.74 25.06
CA ASP A 363 -12.80 5.47 24.53
C ASP A 363 -13.98 5.76 23.59
N ILE A 364 -13.92 5.25 22.37
CA ILE A 364 -15.02 5.32 21.39
C ILE A 364 -15.66 3.93 21.33
N ASP A 365 -16.99 3.85 21.44
CA ASP A 365 -17.71 2.56 21.47
C ASP A 365 -18.54 2.31 20.19
N ASN A 366 -19.33 3.30 19.77
CA ASN A 366 -20.31 3.18 18.68
C ASN A 366 -19.99 4.09 17.50
N LEU A 367 -18.74 4.07 17.01
CA LEU A 367 -18.38 4.77 15.78
C LEU A 367 -19.20 4.20 14.61
N ASP A 368 -19.77 5.09 13.81
CA ASP A 368 -20.29 4.84 12.49
C ASP A 368 -19.92 6.05 11.61
N LEU A 369 -18.94 5.85 10.73
CA LEU A 369 -18.51 6.82 9.73
C LEU A 369 -19.00 6.35 8.36
N PHE A 370 -20.07 6.98 7.88
CA PHE A 370 -20.75 6.79 6.60
C PHE A 370 -21.21 5.35 6.33
N GLY A 371 -21.45 4.56 7.37
CA GLY A 371 -21.77 3.15 7.24
C GLY A 371 -20.56 2.27 6.89
N PHE A 372 -19.37 2.86 6.74
CA PHE A 372 -18.16 2.20 6.22
C PHE A 372 -17.15 1.88 7.32
N VAL A 373 -16.89 2.78 8.27
CA VAL A 373 -16.06 2.48 9.45
C VAL A 373 -16.94 2.39 10.68
N LYS A 374 -16.98 1.24 11.34
CA LYS A 374 -17.86 0.97 12.47
C LYS A 374 -17.16 0.36 13.67
N GLY A 375 -17.69 0.61 14.87
CA GLY A 375 -17.32 -0.07 16.11
C GLY A 375 -16.58 0.82 17.10
N GLY A 376 -15.60 0.29 17.82
CA GLY A 376 -14.96 0.99 18.94
C GLY A 376 -13.44 0.87 18.99
N ALA A 377 -12.81 1.89 19.58
CA ALA A 377 -11.37 2.00 19.81
C ALA A 377 -11.07 3.10 20.85
N SER A 378 -9.95 3.00 21.55
CA SER A 378 -9.43 4.07 22.39
C SER A 378 -8.39 4.90 21.63
N PHE A 379 -8.32 6.20 21.92
CA PHE A 379 -7.27 7.07 21.43
C PHE A 379 -6.74 8.00 22.52
N SER A 380 -5.50 8.45 22.35
CA SER A 380 -4.89 9.53 23.14
C SER A 380 -3.94 10.30 22.25
N VAL A 381 -3.94 11.63 22.37
CA VAL A 381 -2.96 12.52 21.75
C VAL A 381 -2.46 13.47 22.82
N SER A 382 -1.15 13.62 22.96
CA SER A 382 -0.56 14.53 23.94
C SER A 382 0.59 15.31 23.34
N ARG A 383 0.70 16.57 23.72
CA ARG A 383 1.87 17.41 23.50
C ARG A 383 2.51 17.71 24.86
N THR A 384 3.80 17.44 24.97
CA THR A 384 4.62 17.76 26.15
C THR A 384 5.90 18.46 25.70
N LEU A 385 6.62 19.04 26.67
CA LEU A 385 8.00 19.47 26.47
C LEU A 385 8.91 18.45 27.17
N VAL A 386 10.00 18.05 26.50
CA VAL A 386 10.91 17.03 27.03
C VAL A 386 12.36 17.51 26.97
N THR A 387 13.14 17.04 27.95
CA THR A 387 14.58 17.26 28.02
C THR A 387 15.28 15.91 27.96
N THR A 388 16.22 15.77 27.02
CA THR A 388 16.98 14.54 26.77
C THR A 388 18.48 14.80 26.95
N SER A 389 19.24 13.74 27.21
CA SER A 389 20.70 13.79 27.36
C SER A 389 21.39 12.80 26.41
N ALA A 390 22.68 13.02 26.13
CA ALA A 390 23.54 12.16 25.31
C ALA A 390 23.39 10.64 25.62
N PRO A 391 23.56 9.73 24.62
CA PRO A 391 24.42 9.88 23.44
C PRO A 391 23.75 10.30 22.11
N ASN A 392 22.42 10.43 22.03
CA ASN A 392 21.71 11.00 20.88
C ASN A 392 21.34 12.48 21.15
N PRO A 393 20.90 13.29 20.17
CA PRO A 393 20.85 14.74 20.31
C PRO A 393 20.20 15.18 21.62
N ALA A 394 20.92 16.01 22.38
CA ALA A 394 20.42 16.55 23.63
C ALA A 394 19.44 17.67 23.33
N PHE A 395 18.22 17.54 23.82
CA PHE A 395 17.18 18.53 23.70
C PHE A 395 16.88 19.15 25.06
N THR A 396 16.48 20.41 25.07
CA THR A 396 15.96 21.10 26.25
C THR A 396 14.63 21.72 25.85
N ASP A 397 13.57 21.39 26.58
CA ASP A 397 12.21 21.84 26.29
C ASP A 397 11.76 21.57 24.84
N ALA A 398 12.15 20.42 24.28
CA ALA A 398 11.73 20.03 22.94
C ALA A 398 10.25 19.64 22.90
N PRO A 399 9.47 20.15 21.93
CA PRO A 399 8.10 19.69 21.70
C PRO A 399 8.06 18.22 21.29
N LEU A 400 7.44 17.40 22.12
CA LEU A 400 7.10 16.02 21.83
C LEU A 400 5.58 15.91 21.65
N VAL A 401 5.14 15.50 20.46
CA VAL A 401 3.75 15.15 20.19
C VAL A 401 3.67 13.63 20.13
N THR A 402 2.82 13.03 20.95
CA THR A 402 2.58 11.59 21.03
C THR A 402 1.14 11.29 20.69
N GLY A 403 0.89 10.16 20.07
CA GLY A 403 -0.43 9.63 19.78
C GLY A 403 -0.46 8.14 20.08
N SER A 404 -1.59 7.65 20.56
CA SER A 404 -1.87 6.23 20.67
C SER A 404 -3.28 5.93 20.16
N PHE A 405 -3.41 4.82 19.46
CA PHE A 405 -4.69 4.25 19.04
C PHE A 405 -4.68 2.79 19.44
N SER A 406 -5.73 2.31 20.11
CA SER A 406 -5.81 0.92 20.54
C SER A 406 -7.19 0.34 20.35
N ILE A 407 -7.22 -0.93 19.95
CA ILE A 407 -8.42 -1.76 19.97
C ILE A 407 -8.19 -2.80 21.06
N ASP A 408 -8.96 -2.69 22.14
CA ASP A 408 -8.87 -3.59 23.29
C ASP A 408 -10.08 -4.50 23.37
N ALA A 409 -9.89 -5.78 23.05
CA ALA A 409 -10.93 -6.79 23.11
C ALA A 409 -11.50 -6.97 24.54
N THR A 410 -10.74 -6.64 25.60
CA THR A 410 -11.22 -6.71 26.98
C THR A 410 -12.26 -5.63 27.29
N LYS A 411 -12.21 -4.50 26.57
CA LYS A 411 -13.25 -3.45 26.57
C LYS A 411 -14.40 -3.76 25.59
N GLY A 412 -14.37 -4.89 24.89
CA GLY A 412 -15.33 -5.19 23.83
C GLY A 412 -15.14 -4.39 22.54
N GLN A 413 -14.00 -3.70 22.39
CA GLN A 413 -13.70 -2.88 21.22
C GLN A 413 -13.39 -3.75 19.99
N ARG A 414 -13.81 -3.26 18.84
CA ARG A 414 -13.61 -3.87 17.52
C ARG A 414 -13.85 -2.81 16.47
N LEU A 415 -12.99 -2.72 15.46
CA LEU A 415 -13.18 -1.79 14.34
C LEU A 415 -13.44 -2.56 13.05
N VAL A 416 -14.49 -2.21 12.32
CA VAL A 416 -14.84 -2.79 11.02
C VAL A 416 -14.70 -1.71 9.96
N VAL A 417 -13.93 -1.98 8.90
CA VAL A 417 -13.76 -1.10 7.74
C VAL A 417 -14.33 -1.82 6.52
N GLY A 418 -15.42 -1.32 5.95
CA GLY A 418 -16.19 -1.94 4.88
C GLY A 418 -17.49 -2.57 5.38
N SER A 419 -17.85 -3.69 4.76
CA SER A 419 -19.05 -4.48 5.09
C SER A 419 -18.66 -5.82 5.71
N PRO A 420 -19.58 -6.51 6.42
CA PRO A 420 -19.32 -7.86 6.95
C PRO A 420 -18.93 -8.90 5.88
N SER A 421 -19.25 -8.65 4.60
CA SER A 421 -18.95 -9.53 3.46
C SER A 421 -17.75 -9.09 2.61
N LEU A 422 -17.27 -7.86 2.82
CA LEU A 422 -16.16 -7.25 2.09
C LEU A 422 -15.59 -6.13 2.97
N GLY A 423 -14.51 -6.41 3.67
CA GLY A 423 -13.91 -5.48 4.60
C GLY A 423 -12.82 -6.09 5.47
N LEU A 424 -12.25 -5.23 6.31
CA LEU A 424 -11.29 -5.57 7.34
C LEU A 424 -11.96 -5.44 8.70
N ILE A 425 -11.78 -6.45 9.54
CA ILE A 425 -12.22 -6.44 10.92
C ILE A 425 -10.97 -6.43 11.80
N LEU A 426 -10.69 -5.34 12.49
CA LEU A 426 -9.66 -5.26 13.51
C LEU A 426 -10.24 -5.61 14.88
N THR A 427 -9.57 -6.51 15.57
CA THR A 427 -10.03 -7.09 16.85
C THR A 427 -9.11 -6.79 18.02
N ALA A 428 -7.84 -6.50 17.74
CA ALA A 428 -6.88 -6.07 18.73
C ALA A 428 -5.74 -5.30 18.05
N GLY A 429 -4.99 -4.57 18.86
CA GLY A 429 -3.74 -3.95 18.46
C GLY A 429 -3.58 -2.58 19.08
N THR A 430 -2.33 -2.21 19.31
CA THR A 430 -1.95 -0.86 19.75
C THR A 430 -1.07 -0.24 18.69
N LEU A 431 -1.26 1.04 18.42
CA LEU A 431 -0.42 1.85 17.56
C LEU A 431 -0.02 3.10 18.31
N HIS A 432 1.28 3.28 18.53
CA HIS A 432 1.89 4.49 19.05
C HIS A 432 2.55 5.26 17.91
N VAL A 433 2.42 6.59 17.95
CA VAL A 433 3.10 7.52 17.05
C VAL A 433 3.71 8.64 17.86
N ALA A 434 4.88 9.13 17.45
CA ALA A 434 5.48 10.30 18.07
C ALA A 434 6.24 11.15 17.08
N VAL A 435 6.23 12.46 17.32
CA VAL A 435 7.05 13.46 16.63
C VAL A 435 7.80 14.26 17.69
N LEU A 436 9.12 14.30 17.59
CA LEU A 436 9.97 15.17 18.41
C LEU A 436 10.61 16.21 17.51
N SER A 437 10.42 17.48 17.82
CA SER A 437 10.98 18.61 17.06
C SER A 437 12.12 19.28 17.83
N ASP A 438 13.21 19.59 17.13
CA ASP A 438 14.29 20.41 17.68
C ASP A 438 13.76 21.84 17.93
N PRO A 439 13.78 22.34 19.19
CA PRO A 439 13.33 23.69 19.52
C PRO A 439 14.29 24.78 19.04
N GLY A 440 15.49 24.42 18.56
CA GLY A 440 16.45 25.34 17.96
C GLY A 440 16.04 25.85 16.56
N THR A 441 16.92 26.61 15.90
CA THR A 441 16.65 27.20 14.58
C THR A 441 16.73 26.18 13.42
N SER A 442 17.07 24.92 13.69
CA SER A 442 17.25 23.89 12.67
C SER A 442 15.93 23.41 12.05
N GLY A 443 14.82 23.51 12.80
CA GLY A 443 13.49 23.02 12.39
C GLY A 443 13.42 21.50 12.17
N GLN A 444 14.42 20.75 12.61
CA GLN A 444 14.51 19.31 12.38
C GLN A 444 13.50 18.55 13.24
N SER A 445 12.97 17.44 12.72
CA SER A 445 12.01 16.60 13.46
C SER A 445 12.25 15.11 13.21
N TRP A 446 12.05 14.32 14.26
CA TRP A 446 12.09 12.87 14.23
C TRP A 446 10.68 12.32 14.34
N PHE A 447 10.39 11.26 13.61
CA PHE A 447 9.09 10.59 13.61
C PHE A 447 9.26 9.11 13.95
N GLY A 448 8.47 8.63 14.90
CA GLY A 448 8.39 7.23 15.28
C GLY A 448 6.97 6.72 15.16
N LEU A 449 6.83 5.48 14.73
CA LEU A 449 5.58 4.72 14.71
C LEU A 449 5.89 3.30 15.16
N ASP A 450 5.15 2.81 16.15
CA ASP A 450 5.31 1.47 16.72
C ASP A 450 3.92 0.88 16.98
N GLY A 451 3.57 -0.13 16.21
CA GLY A 451 2.35 -0.90 16.33
C GLY A 451 2.66 -2.34 16.64
N ASP A 452 1.93 -2.91 17.58
CA ASP A 452 2.14 -4.28 18.06
C ASP A 452 0.79 -4.96 18.39
N GLY A 453 0.79 -6.29 18.38
CA GLY A 453 -0.38 -7.11 18.68
C GLY A 453 -1.56 -6.88 17.74
N ILE A 454 -1.31 -6.37 16.53
CA ILE A 454 -2.36 -6.08 15.54
C ILE A 454 -2.97 -7.40 15.09
N ALA A 455 -4.27 -7.55 15.32
CA ALA A 455 -5.02 -8.75 14.95
C ALA A 455 -6.32 -8.39 14.23
N GLY A 456 -6.61 -9.09 13.15
CA GLY A 456 -7.82 -8.84 12.38
C GLY A 456 -8.13 -9.89 11.33
N ILE A 457 -9.27 -9.73 10.69
CA ILE A 457 -9.78 -10.65 9.68
C ILE A 457 -10.05 -9.84 8.41
N LEU A 458 -9.44 -10.23 7.30
CA LEU A 458 -9.80 -9.78 5.98
C LEU A 458 -10.89 -10.70 5.44
N ILE A 459 -11.99 -10.12 5.00
CA ILE A 459 -13.09 -10.83 4.35
C ILE A 459 -13.37 -10.15 3.02
N ALA A 460 -13.42 -10.93 1.95
CA ALA A 460 -13.83 -10.53 0.62
C ALA A 460 -14.48 -11.73 -0.10
N PRO A 461 -15.18 -11.52 -1.22
CA PRO A 461 -15.76 -12.63 -1.98
C PRO A 461 -14.70 -13.66 -2.34
N SER A 462 -14.84 -14.88 -1.80
CA SER A 462 -13.88 -15.98 -1.96
C SER A 462 -12.47 -15.67 -1.46
N LEU A 463 -12.26 -14.66 -0.61
CA LEU A 463 -10.99 -14.38 0.03
C LEU A 463 -11.21 -14.19 1.53
N GLN A 464 -10.60 -15.05 2.35
CA GLN A 464 -10.58 -14.90 3.80
C GLN A 464 -9.15 -15.06 4.29
N ALA A 465 -8.73 -14.25 5.26
CA ALA A 465 -7.47 -14.40 5.95
C ALA A 465 -7.59 -13.80 7.35
N THR A 466 -6.95 -14.44 8.33
CA THR A 466 -6.82 -13.92 9.69
C THR A 466 -5.37 -13.53 9.91
N LEU A 467 -5.15 -12.31 10.39
CA LEU A 467 -3.85 -11.81 10.82
C LEU A 467 -3.79 -11.86 12.34
N SER A 468 -2.69 -12.39 12.89
CA SER A 468 -2.34 -12.33 14.30
C SER A 468 -0.89 -11.90 14.47
N ASN A 469 -0.52 -11.44 15.67
CA ASN A 469 0.84 -11.00 16.00
C ASN A 469 1.39 -9.95 15.02
N GLY A 470 0.51 -9.11 14.47
CA GLY A 470 0.88 -8.10 13.51
C GLY A 470 1.68 -6.99 14.19
N ALA A 471 2.81 -6.62 13.61
CA ALA A 471 3.62 -5.49 14.05
C ALA A 471 3.93 -4.56 12.89
N VAL A 472 3.97 -3.26 13.15
CA VAL A 472 4.39 -2.22 12.20
C VAL A 472 5.29 -1.24 12.94
N ARG A 473 6.53 -1.09 12.51
CA ARG A 473 7.49 -0.16 13.11
C ARG A 473 8.08 0.73 12.05
N PHE A 474 8.29 1.99 12.37
CA PHE A 474 9.00 2.93 11.52
C PHE A 474 9.69 3.98 12.38
N ASN A 475 10.99 4.14 12.18
CA ASN A 475 11.78 5.14 12.87
C ASN A 475 12.51 6.03 11.85
N GLY A 476 12.07 7.27 11.71
CA GLY A 476 12.56 8.23 10.73
C GLY A 476 13.26 9.41 11.40
N GLY A 477 14.43 9.77 10.86
CA GLY A 477 15.14 11.01 11.20
C GLY A 477 15.12 12.02 10.04
N PRO A 478 15.52 13.28 10.29
CA PRO A 478 15.75 14.28 9.24
C PRO A 478 16.74 13.78 8.19
N THR A 479 16.69 14.35 6.98
CA THR A 479 17.60 13.99 5.88
C THR A 479 19.07 14.14 6.31
N GLY A 480 19.84 13.06 6.18
CA GLY A 480 21.27 13.05 6.53
C GLY A 480 21.59 12.78 8.01
N LEU A 481 20.57 12.59 8.85
CA LEU A 481 20.74 12.25 10.27
C LEU A 481 20.16 10.88 10.61
N ASP A 482 20.64 10.34 11.74
CA ASP A 482 20.15 9.09 12.28
C ASP A 482 18.80 9.28 13.00
N PRO A 483 17.87 8.32 12.90
CA PRO A 483 16.69 8.19 13.71
C PRO A 483 17.03 8.16 15.18
N LEU A 484 16.05 8.62 15.95
CA LEU A 484 16.18 8.78 17.38
C LEU A 484 16.10 7.41 18.06
N ASP A 485 16.87 7.21 19.12
CA ASP A 485 16.56 6.13 20.08
C ASP A 485 15.42 6.62 20.98
N TRP A 486 14.22 6.07 20.79
CA TRP A 486 13.04 6.46 21.54
C TRP A 486 12.99 5.86 22.94
N ARG A 487 13.87 4.90 23.24
CA ARG A 487 13.96 4.23 24.55
C ARG A 487 14.77 5.02 25.57
N GLN A 488 15.35 6.15 25.17
CA GLN A 488 16.16 6.98 26.06
C GLN A 488 15.33 7.67 27.15
N SER A 489 16.00 8.07 28.22
CA SER A 489 15.37 8.84 29.31
C SER A 489 14.78 10.15 28.77
N GLY A 490 13.60 10.51 29.27
CA GLY A 490 12.84 11.69 28.83
C GLY A 490 11.85 11.43 27.68
N LEU A 491 11.94 10.27 26.98
CA LEU A 491 11.02 9.93 25.86
C LEU A 491 10.04 8.79 26.17
N GLY A 492 10.04 8.26 27.40
CA GLY A 492 9.15 7.15 27.78
C GLY A 492 7.65 7.42 27.55
N GLY A 493 7.23 8.69 27.59
CA GLY A 493 5.85 9.10 27.28
C GLY A 493 5.42 8.83 25.82
N ALA A 494 6.35 8.60 24.91
CA ALA A 494 6.05 8.24 23.52
C ALA A 494 5.53 6.80 23.36
N GLY A 495 5.85 5.90 24.30
CA GLY A 495 5.45 4.49 24.20
C GLY A 495 6.09 3.74 23.02
N LEU A 496 7.18 4.25 22.45
CA LEU A 496 7.86 3.67 21.29
C LEU A 496 9.06 2.82 21.72
N ALA A 497 9.12 1.56 21.29
CA ALA A 497 10.22 0.64 21.53
C ALA A 497 11.22 0.60 20.36
N LEU A 498 11.61 1.77 19.86
CA LEU A 498 12.37 1.92 18.61
C LEU A 498 13.80 2.42 18.84
N SER A 499 14.77 1.75 18.21
CA SER A 499 16.17 2.19 18.16
C SER A 499 16.83 1.84 16.83
N GLY A 500 17.64 2.74 16.29
CA GLY A 500 18.25 2.58 14.97
C GLY A 500 17.24 2.81 13.84
N HIS A 501 17.67 2.57 12.60
CA HIS A 501 16.87 2.86 11.42
C HIS A 501 16.24 1.59 10.87
N VAL A 502 14.96 1.34 11.13
CA VAL A 502 14.31 0.17 10.56
C VAL A 502 12.82 0.42 10.37
N ALA A 503 12.33 0.38 9.13
CA ALA A 503 10.91 0.09 8.95
C ALA A 503 10.73 -1.42 9.07
N HIS A 504 9.72 -1.90 9.80
CA HIS A 504 9.47 -3.32 9.98
C HIS A 504 7.97 -3.58 9.88
N ILE A 505 7.59 -4.63 9.17
CA ILE A 505 6.22 -5.15 9.16
C ILE A 505 6.28 -6.66 9.29
N SER A 506 5.51 -7.23 10.20
CA SER A 506 5.41 -8.67 10.38
C SER A 506 4.02 -9.10 10.79
N GLY A 507 3.76 -10.41 10.71
CA GLY A 507 2.57 -11.03 11.25
C GLY A 507 2.43 -12.48 10.81
N ASP A 508 1.51 -13.17 11.48
CA ASP A 508 1.13 -14.55 11.18
C ASP A 508 -0.22 -14.54 10.46
N ILE A 509 -0.24 -15.01 9.21
CA ILE A 509 -1.49 -15.21 8.46
C ILE A 509 -1.98 -16.63 8.73
N THR A 510 -3.23 -16.77 9.16
CA THR A 510 -3.92 -18.06 9.33
C THR A 510 -5.27 -18.02 8.62
N ASN A 511 -5.87 -19.19 8.40
CA ASN A 511 -7.16 -19.33 7.70
C ASN A 511 -7.18 -18.60 6.35
N LEU A 512 -6.04 -18.51 5.66
CA LEU A 512 -5.98 -18.01 4.30
C LEU A 512 -6.85 -18.94 3.45
N ASN A 513 -7.74 -18.36 2.69
CA ASN A 513 -8.48 -19.01 1.63
C ASN A 513 -8.67 -17.99 0.53
N ALA A 514 -7.86 -18.05 -0.51
CA ALA A 514 -8.03 -17.29 -1.73
C ALA A 514 -8.58 -18.23 -2.82
N PHE A 515 -9.85 -18.02 -3.14
CA PHE A 515 -10.63 -18.67 -4.19
C PHE A 515 -10.76 -20.19 -4.04
N GLY A 516 -10.53 -20.74 -2.83
CA GLY A 516 -10.45 -22.17 -2.59
C GLY A 516 -9.26 -22.86 -3.26
N ILE A 517 -8.32 -22.08 -3.82
CA ILE A 517 -7.15 -22.56 -4.55
C ILE A 517 -5.88 -22.32 -3.74
N VAL A 518 -5.76 -21.20 -3.03
CA VAL A 518 -4.65 -20.95 -2.11
C VAL A 518 -5.21 -20.97 -0.70
N THR A 519 -4.86 -21.98 0.10
CA THR A 519 -5.37 -22.09 1.48
C THR A 519 -4.27 -22.34 2.49
N GLY A 520 -4.46 -21.96 3.74
CA GLY A 520 -3.57 -22.32 4.84
C GLY A 520 -3.09 -21.14 5.70
N GLY A 521 -1.81 -21.11 6.03
CA GLY A 521 -1.20 -20.07 6.86
C GLY A 521 0.29 -19.91 6.60
N ILE A 522 0.84 -18.73 6.89
CA ILE A 522 2.25 -18.38 6.72
C ILE A 522 2.61 -17.18 7.60
N GLY A 523 3.76 -17.25 8.28
CA GLY A 523 4.38 -16.10 8.94
C GLY A 523 5.19 -15.27 7.95
N PHE A 524 5.17 -13.95 8.09
CA PHE A 524 6.00 -13.05 7.30
C PHE A 524 6.65 -11.97 8.15
N SER A 525 7.82 -11.50 7.72
CA SER A 525 8.51 -10.32 8.25
C SER A 525 9.20 -9.60 7.11
N VAL A 526 9.19 -8.28 7.13
CA VAL A 526 9.93 -7.43 6.18
C VAL A 526 10.55 -6.29 6.95
N ASP A 527 11.86 -6.14 6.80
CA ASP A 527 12.70 -5.15 7.45
C ASP A 527 13.39 -4.28 6.40
N ARG A 528 13.39 -2.97 6.62
CA ARG A 528 14.15 -2.01 5.82
C ARG A 528 15.12 -1.29 6.72
N THR A 529 16.40 -1.58 6.59
CA THR A 529 17.46 -1.03 7.44
C THR A 529 18.46 -0.20 6.63
N TYR A 530 19.25 0.64 7.31
CA TYR A 530 20.48 1.15 6.73
C TYR A 530 21.67 0.32 7.19
N VAL A 531 22.54 -0.02 6.24
CA VAL A 531 23.72 -0.84 6.48
C VAL A 531 24.97 -0.16 5.95
N THR A 532 26.11 -0.57 6.50
CA THR A 532 27.43 -0.18 6.02
C THR A 532 28.16 -1.45 5.62
N THR A 533 28.68 -1.50 4.39
CA THR A 533 29.43 -2.64 3.87
C THR A 533 30.91 -2.29 3.77
N VAL A 534 31.76 -3.32 3.90
CA VAL A 534 33.23 -3.24 3.71
C VAL A 534 33.70 -4.40 2.83
N ALA A 535 34.99 -4.39 2.43
CA ALA A 535 35.57 -5.46 1.63
C ALA A 535 35.31 -6.86 2.26
N PRO A 536 34.96 -7.90 1.46
CA PRO A 536 35.05 -7.98 -0.01
C PRO A 536 33.93 -7.28 -0.79
N ASN A 537 32.84 -6.89 -0.11
CA ASN A 537 31.77 -6.12 -0.75
C ASN A 537 32.24 -4.70 -1.09
N PRO A 538 31.62 -4.03 -2.10
CA PRO A 538 31.88 -2.62 -2.33
C PRO A 538 31.59 -1.81 -1.05
N PRO A 539 32.48 -0.89 -0.63
CA PRO A 539 32.26 -0.11 0.57
C PRO A 539 31.11 0.87 0.35
N MET A 540 30.03 0.73 1.12
CA MET A 540 28.87 1.61 1.09
C MET A 540 28.58 2.09 2.50
N THR A 541 28.13 3.33 2.62
CA THR A 541 27.72 3.93 3.89
C THR A 541 26.26 4.32 3.79
N ARG A 542 25.43 3.85 4.72
CA ARG A 542 23.96 4.06 4.71
C ARG A 542 23.27 3.51 3.45
N ALA A 543 23.68 2.33 3.00
CA ALA A 543 22.96 1.62 1.94
C ALA A 543 21.62 1.11 2.47
N VAL A 544 20.59 1.10 1.62
CA VAL A 544 19.25 0.62 2.01
C VAL A 544 19.19 -0.88 1.79
N LEU A 545 19.10 -1.65 2.87
CA LEU A 545 18.81 -3.07 2.86
C LEU A 545 17.32 -3.28 3.10
N LEU A 546 16.62 -3.89 2.15
CA LEU A 546 15.28 -4.43 2.33
C LEU A 546 15.42 -5.94 2.45
N ALA A 547 15.12 -6.51 3.61
CA ALA A 547 15.15 -7.94 3.89
C ALA A 547 13.74 -8.43 4.22
N GLY A 548 13.40 -9.62 3.76
CA GLY A 548 12.12 -10.26 4.03
C GLY A 548 12.31 -11.72 4.38
N THR A 549 11.45 -12.24 5.24
CA THR A 549 11.39 -13.65 5.59
C THR A 549 9.94 -14.13 5.49
N LEU A 550 9.74 -15.30 4.89
CA LEU A 550 8.49 -16.05 4.95
C LEU A 550 8.78 -17.38 5.64
N ILE A 551 7.97 -17.74 6.63
CA ILE A 551 8.17 -18.95 7.44
C ILE A 551 6.87 -19.75 7.43
N LEU A 552 6.99 -21.03 7.09
CA LEU A 552 5.97 -22.03 7.38
C LEU A 552 6.43 -22.79 8.62
N ASP A 553 5.90 -22.41 9.78
CA ASP A 553 6.25 -23.01 11.05
C ASP A 553 5.38 -24.25 11.32
N SER A 554 5.99 -25.43 11.16
CA SER A 554 5.32 -26.71 11.42
C SER A 554 4.85 -26.84 12.88
N SER A 555 5.45 -26.11 13.83
CA SER A 555 4.99 -26.09 15.23
C SER A 555 3.69 -25.30 15.41
N LYS A 556 3.41 -24.36 14.51
CA LYS A 556 2.14 -23.61 14.42
C LYS A 556 1.10 -24.30 13.53
N THR A 557 1.38 -25.51 13.04
CA THR A 557 0.54 -26.24 12.07
C THR A 557 0.29 -25.47 10.77
N GLU A 558 1.21 -24.55 10.43
CA GLU A 558 1.14 -23.78 9.19
C GLU A 558 1.43 -24.68 7.99
N GLN A 559 0.60 -24.55 6.97
CA GLN A 559 0.75 -25.22 5.68
C GLN A 559 0.21 -24.27 4.61
N LEU A 560 0.72 -24.37 3.39
CA LEU A 560 0.19 -23.63 2.24
C LEU A 560 -0.21 -24.64 1.15
N ASN A 561 -1.50 -24.70 0.84
CA ASN A 561 -2.03 -25.55 -0.22
C ASN A 561 -2.31 -24.71 -1.46
N LEU A 562 -1.80 -25.16 -2.61
CA LEU A 562 -2.04 -24.61 -3.94
C LEU A 562 -2.79 -25.64 -4.77
N GLY A 563 -4.09 -25.46 -4.97
CA GLY A 563 -4.99 -26.39 -5.67
C GLY A 563 -6.05 -26.97 -4.74
N THR A 564 -6.52 -28.17 -5.06
CA THR A 564 -7.53 -28.91 -4.29
C THR A 564 -6.91 -30.15 -3.66
N SER A 565 -7.62 -30.78 -2.73
CA SER A 565 -7.22 -32.08 -2.14
C SER A 565 -7.05 -33.21 -3.18
N ALA A 566 -7.66 -33.09 -4.37
CA ALA A 566 -7.54 -34.07 -5.45
C ALA A 566 -6.40 -33.75 -6.45
N PHE A 567 -5.96 -32.50 -6.51
CA PHE A 567 -4.92 -32.02 -7.42
C PHE A 567 -4.33 -30.72 -6.88
N GLY A 568 -3.09 -30.76 -6.38
CA GLY A 568 -2.46 -29.58 -5.81
C GLY A 568 -1.07 -29.84 -5.22
N LEU A 569 -0.43 -28.75 -4.81
CA LEU A 569 0.85 -28.72 -4.11
C LEU A 569 0.60 -28.28 -2.66
N GLN A 570 0.94 -29.13 -1.71
CA GLN A 570 0.90 -28.80 -0.28
C GLN A 570 2.32 -28.53 0.20
N VAL A 571 2.60 -27.31 0.65
CA VAL A 571 3.87 -26.92 1.27
C VAL A 571 3.69 -26.98 2.79
N THR A 572 4.47 -27.80 3.48
CA THR A 572 4.28 -28.10 4.92
C THR A 572 5.32 -27.46 5.82
N GLN A 573 6.44 -27.04 5.24
CA GLN A 573 7.53 -26.40 5.95
C GLN A 573 8.44 -25.68 4.95
N GLY A 574 9.16 -24.70 5.45
CA GLY A 574 10.15 -23.98 4.68
C GLY A 574 10.40 -22.60 5.23
N THR A 575 11.61 -22.11 5.01
CA THR A 575 11.98 -20.72 5.29
C THR A 575 12.50 -20.08 4.02
N VAL A 576 11.92 -18.95 3.64
CA VAL A 576 12.33 -18.16 2.49
C VAL A 576 12.88 -16.83 2.98
N TYR A 577 14.13 -16.56 2.67
CA TYR A 577 14.78 -15.27 2.82
C TYR A 577 14.88 -14.58 1.47
N LEU A 578 14.59 -13.29 1.45
CA LEU A 578 14.81 -12.43 0.30
C LEU A 578 15.43 -11.13 0.78
N ALA A 579 16.37 -10.59 0.02
CA ALA A 579 16.98 -9.32 0.33
C ALA A 579 17.31 -8.54 -0.93
N SER A 580 17.16 -7.22 -0.87
CA SER A 580 17.69 -6.31 -1.86
C SER A 580 18.51 -5.22 -1.19
N LEU A 581 19.70 -4.95 -1.74
CA LEU A 581 20.56 -3.85 -1.31
C LEU A 581 20.72 -2.88 -2.48
N THR A 582 20.55 -1.58 -2.23
CA THR A 582 20.76 -0.54 -3.25
C THR A 582 21.86 0.41 -2.81
N ASP A 583 22.79 0.69 -3.72
CA ASP A 583 23.90 1.62 -3.52
C ASP A 583 23.37 3.06 -3.32
N PRO A 584 23.71 3.74 -2.21
CA PRO A 584 23.23 5.09 -1.93
C PRO A 584 23.79 6.10 -2.94
N GLY A 585 22.93 6.56 -3.86
CA GLY A 585 23.27 7.53 -4.90
C GLY A 585 23.79 6.94 -6.22
N GLY A 586 23.91 5.61 -6.32
CA GLY A 586 24.39 4.89 -7.50
C GLY A 586 23.28 4.25 -8.36
N THR A 587 23.68 3.51 -9.39
CA THR A 587 22.78 2.65 -10.22
C THR A 587 22.91 1.16 -9.90
N ASN A 588 23.74 0.82 -8.92
CA ASN A 588 24.00 -0.56 -8.53
C ASN A 588 22.99 -1.06 -7.50
N SER A 589 22.51 -2.27 -7.71
CA SER A 589 21.64 -2.97 -6.75
C SER A 589 21.98 -4.46 -6.75
N TRP A 590 21.68 -5.11 -5.64
CA TRP A 590 21.88 -6.55 -5.45
C TRP A 590 20.59 -7.17 -4.95
N PHE A 591 20.31 -8.38 -5.40
CA PHE A 591 19.20 -9.20 -4.98
C PHE A 591 19.70 -10.57 -4.56
N GLY A 592 19.35 -10.95 -3.34
CA GLY A 592 19.60 -12.26 -2.76
C GLY A 592 18.28 -12.95 -2.45
N PHE A 593 18.20 -14.24 -2.73
CA PHE A 593 17.06 -15.08 -2.37
C PHE A 593 17.57 -16.44 -1.97
N ALA A 594 17.12 -16.94 -0.82
CA ALA A 594 17.41 -18.29 -0.37
C ALA A 594 16.15 -18.89 0.26
N ALA A 595 15.70 -20.03 -0.25
CA ALA A 595 14.69 -20.84 0.38
C ALA A 595 15.33 -22.16 0.81
N SER A 596 15.08 -22.60 2.05
CA SER A 596 15.67 -23.82 2.60
C SER A 596 14.64 -24.64 3.36
N GLN A 597 14.93 -25.92 3.54
CA GLN A 597 14.06 -26.89 4.22
C GLN A 597 12.65 -26.94 3.61
N LEU A 598 12.52 -26.62 2.31
CA LEU A 598 11.25 -26.64 1.61
C LEU A 598 10.74 -28.08 1.55
N GLY A 599 9.63 -28.33 2.24
CA GLY A 599 8.88 -29.58 2.19
C GLY A 599 7.60 -29.37 1.40
N ALA A 600 7.42 -30.09 0.29
CA ALA A 600 6.23 -29.95 -0.53
C ALA A 600 5.77 -31.28 -1.12
N THR A 601 4.47 -31.56 -1.05
CA THR A 601 3.86 -32.76 -1.64
C THR A 601 2.98 -32.36 -2.82
N LEU A 602 3.33 -32.84 -4.01
CA LEU A 602 2.47 -32.80 -5.19
C LEU A 602 1.55 -34.02 -5.16
N SER A 603 0.24 -33.80 -5.17
CA SER A 603 -0.77 -34.85 -5.24
C SER A 603 -1.69 -34.64 -6.43
N GLY A 604 -1.92 -35.69 -7.21
CA GLY A 604 -2.84 -35.74 -8.34
C GLY A 604 -3.29 -37.16 -8.65
N PRO A 605 -4.30 -37.37 -9.52
CA PRO A 605 -4.94 -38.69 -9.72
C PRO A 605 -4.01 -39.82 -10.13
N GLN A 606 -2.89 -39.49 -10.79
CA GLN A 606 -1.88 -40.45 -11.25
C GLN A 606 -0.45 -39.93 -11.05
N ILE A 607 -0.27 -38.86 -10.29
CA ILE A 607 1.02 -38.23 -10.06
C ILE A 607 1.13 -37.90 -8.57
N HIS A 608 2.10 -38.48 -7.90
CA HIS A 608 2.48 -38.16 -6.54
C HIS A 608 3.98 -37.93 -6.49
N ALA A 609 4.43 -36.92 -5.75
CA ALA A 609 5.84 -36.70 -5.46
C ALA A 609 5.97 -35.81 -4.22
N THR A 610 6.84 -36.19 -3.30
CA THR A 610 7.17 -35.38 -2.12
C THR A 610 8.57 -34.87 -2.28
N VAL A 611 8.78 -33.56 -2.19
CA VAL A 611 10.12 -32.96 -2.08
C VAL A 611 10.39 -32.67 -0.62
N THR A 612 11.53 -33.16 -0.12
CA THR A 612 12.10 -32.83 1.19
C THR A 612 13.44 -32.14 1.00
N ASP A 613 13.87 -31.39 2.02
CA ASP A 613 15.15 -30.65 2.01
C ASP A 613 15.35 -29.78 0.77
N GLY A 614 14.25 -29.25 0.22
CA GLY A 614 14.28 -28.39 -0.96
C GLY A 614 15.03 -27.09 -0.67
N LEU A 615 15.90 -26.73 -1.60
CA LEU A 615 16.78 -25.57 -1.57
C LEU A 615 16.63 -24.77 -2.86
N ILE A 616 16.45 -23.45 -2.77
CA ILE A 616 16.50 -22.53 -3.90
C ILE A 616 17.37 -21.35 -3.50
N GLU A 617 18.40 -21.05 -4.28
CA GLU A 617 19.34 -19.96 -4.03
C GLU A 617 19.47 -19.10 -5.28
N LEU A 618 19.57 -17.78 -5.11
CA LEU A 618 19.80 -16.83 -6.19
C LEU A 618 20.56 -15.62 -5.64
N ASN A 619 21.70 -15.30 -6.22
CA ASN A 619 22.48 -14.12 -5.88
C ASN A 619 22.86 -13.36 -7.15
N GLN A 620 22.26 -12.18 -7.33
CA GLN A 620 22.42 -11.36 -8.51
C GLN A 620 22.76 -9.93 -8.15
N GLY A 621 23.66 -9.32 -8.93
CA GLY A 621 23.86 -7.87 -8.97
C GLY A 621 23.20 -7.30 -10.24
N SER A 622 22.90 -6.01 -10.25
CA SER A 622 22.46 -5.30 -11.45
C SER A 622 23.49 -5.43 -12.59
N PRO A 623 23.13 -5.20 -13.86
CA PRO A 623 24.06 -5.33 -14.99
C PRO A 623 25.33 -4.46 -14.84
N ASN A 624 25.24 -3.35 -14.12
CA ASN A 624 26.35 -2.43 -13.84
C ASN A 624 27.16 -2.83 -12.59
N ALA A 625 26.60 -3.69 -11.73
CA ALA A 625 27.30 -4.23 -10.57
C ALA A 625 28.23 -5.36 -11.01
N VAL A 626 29.53 -5.07 -11.06
CA VAL A 626 30.59 -5.96 -11.55
C VAL A 626 30.74 -7.24 -10.70
N GLN A 627 30.25 -7.25 -9.45
CA GLN A 627 30.39 -8.37 -8.53
C GLN A 627 29.07 -8.66 -7.79
N ALA A 628 28.78 -9.94 -7.53
CA ALA A 628 27.70 -10.31 -6.61
C ALA A 628 28.07 -9.96 -5.17
N LEU A 629 27.07 -9.76 -4.33
CA LEU A 629 27.27 -9.42 -2.92
C LEU A 629 27.56 -10.70 -2.13
N ASP A 630 28.50 -10.64 -1.21
CA ASP A 630 28.66 -11.63 -0.16
C ASP A 630 27.75 -11.26 1.02
N TRP A 631 26.62 -11.96 1.11
CA TRP A 631 25.59 -11.73 2.12
C TRP A 631 25.98 -12.26 3.51
N SER A 632 27.02 -13.09 3.62
CA SER A 632 27.50 -13.63 4.90
C SER A 632 28.35 -12.65 5.71
N GLN A 633 28.67 -11.48 5.13
CA GLN A 633 29.55 -10.48 5.73
C GLN A 633 28.85 -9.65 6.81
N SER A 634 29.68 -9.09 7.71
CA SER A 634 29.20 -8.24 8.80
C SER A 634 28.47 -7.00 8.27
N GLY A 635 27.35 -6.64 8.89
CA GLY A 635 26.48 -5.54 8.47
C GLY A 635 25.33 -5.95 7.54
N LEU A 636 25.31 -7.21 7.07
CA LEU A 636 24.21 -7.78 6.27
C LEU A 636 23.47 -8.91 6.97
N GLU A 637 23.74 -9.15 8.27
CA GLU A 637 23.17 -10.27 9.03
C GLU A 637 21.64 -10.26 9.04
N GLY A 638 21.04 -9.05 9.01
CA GLY A 638 19.59 -8.87 8.93
C GLY A 638 18.94 -9.43 7.65
N ALA A 639 19.71 -9.76 6.61
CA ALA A 639 19.20 -10.42 5.42
C ALA A 639 18.89 -11.91 5.64
N GLY A 640 19.51 -12.57 6.64
CA GLY A 640 19.39 -14.01 6.85
C GLY A 640 19.97 -14.88 5.73
N LEU A 641 20.76 -14.30 4.82
CA LEU A 641 21.32 -14.96 3.64
C LEU A 641 22.79 -15.34 3.85
N SER A 642 23.21 -16.48 3.30
CA SER A 642 24.61 -16.97 3.36
C SER A 642 25.27 -17.07 1.97
N LEU A 643 24.73 -16.37 0.97
CA LEU A 643 25.17 -16.45 -0.43
C LEU A 643 26.42 -15.61 -0.65
N THR A 644 27.47 -16.19 -1.23
CA THR A 644 28.79 -15.53 -1.35
C THR A 644 29.22 -15.23 -2.80
N SER A 645 28.62 -15.88 -3.79
CA SER A 645 29.01 -15.76 -5.20
C SER A 645 27.81 -15.62 -6.12
N ARG A 646 28.04 -15.12 -7.34
CA ARG A 646 26.98 -14.93 -8.34
C ARG A 646 26.50 -16.28 -8.87
N GLY A 647 25.21 -16.56 -8.74
CA GLY A 647 24.67 -17.82 -9.19
C GLY A 647 23.20 -18.02 -8.86
N ALA A 648 22.68 -19.15 -9.31
CA ALA A 648 21.39 -19.68 -8.93
C ALA A 648 21.52 -21.17 -8.67
N ARG A 649 20.81 -21.74 -7.70
CA ARG A 649 20.80 -23.18 -7.44
C ARG A 649 19.41 -23.62 -7.03
N ILE A 650 18.98 -24.77 -7.51
CA ILE A 650 17.78 -25.47 -7.07
C ILE A 650 18.19 -26.90 -6.76
N ALA A 651 17.91 -27.38 -5.56
CA ALA A 651 18.20 -28.74 -5.16
C ALA A 651 17.11 -29.27 -4.23
N GLY A 652 17.10 -30.58 -4.02
CA GLY A 652 16.24 -31.23 -3.05
C GLY A 652 16.17 -32.73 -3.26
N ASP A 653 15.46 -33.39 -2.35
CA ASP A 653 15.22 -34.81 -2.41
C ASP A 653 13.78 -35.07 -2.78
N VAL A 654 13.56 -35.80 -3.86
CA VAL A 654 12.23 -36.28 -4.17
C VAL A 654 12.06 -37.66 -3.55
N SER A 655 11.16 -37.78 -2.60
CA SER A 655 10.67 -39.02 -2.02
C SER A 655 9.30 -39.39 -2.60
N ASP A 656 9.06 -40.69 -2.76
CA ASP A 656 7.78 -41.24 -3.21
C ASP A 656 7.24 -40.63 -4.51
N ILE A 657 8.12 -40.45 -5.50
CA ILE A 657 7.70 -40.20 -6.89
C ILE A 657 6.83 -41.39 -7.30
N ASN A 658 5.70 -41.09 -7.91
CA ASN A 658 4.91 -42.01 -8.70
C ASN A 658 4.26 -41.20 -9.82
N ALA A 659 4.82 -41.27 -11.02
CA ALA A 659 4.26 -40.66 -12.21
C ALA A 659 3.71 -41.74 -13.13
N LEU A 660 2.38 -41.80 -13.22
CA LEU A 660 1.60 -42.67 -14.11
C LEU A 660 1.87 -44.17 -13.91
N GLY A 661 2.44 -44.58 -12.76
CA GLY A 661 2.88 -45.96 -12.53
C GLY A 661 4.06 -46.40 -13.42
N VAL A 662 4.73 -45.45 -14.09
CA VAL A 662 5.87 -45.70 -14.99
C VAL A 662 7.17 -45.19 -14.40
N VAL A 663 7.14 -44.14 -13.57
CA VAL A 663 8.34 -43.71 -12.82
C VAL A 663 7.97 -43.73 -11.36
N SER A 664 8.66 -44.50 -10.55
CA SER A 664 8.41 -44.55 -9.10
C SER A 664 9.69 -44.60 -8.27
N GLY A 665 9.63 -44.13 -7.02
CA GLY A 665 10.74 -44.21 -6.07
C GLY A 665 11.27 -42.86 -5.60
N ALA A 666 12.56 -42.80 -5.24
CA ALA A 666 13.19 -41.63 -4.63
C ALA A 666 14.56 -41.33 -5.26
N ALA A 667 14.90 -40.03 -5.34
CA ALA A 667 16.18 -39.54 -5.83
C ALA A 667 16.44 -38.09 -5.41
N SER A 668 17.71 -37.71 -5.29
CA SER A 668 18.14 -36.32 -5.11
C SER A 668 18.44 -35.67 -6.46
N PHE A 669 18.19 -34.36 -6.54
CA PHE A 669 18.57 -33.56 -7.71
C PHE A 669 19.20 -32.23 -7.28
N SER A 670 20.06 -31.69 -8.13
CA SER A 670 20.60 -30.33 -7.98
C SER A 670 20.86 -29.73 -9.34
N VAL A 671 20.42 -28.51 -9.59
CA VAL A 671 20.68 -27.74 -10.81
C VAL A 671 21.26 -26.40 -10.38
N SER A 672 22.41 -26.03 -10.92
CA SER A 672 23.11 -24.80 -10.54
C SER A 672 23.51 -24.02 -11.78
N TRP A 673 23.37 -22.70 -11.73
CA TRP A 673 23.89 -21.76 -12.68
C TRP A 673 24.93 -20.85 -12.00
N SER A 674 26.04 -20.60 -12.66
CA SER A 674 27.10 -19.70 -12.17
C SER A 674 27.85 -19.07 -13.34
N LEU A 675 28.54 -17.96 -13.08
CA LEU A 675 29.52 -17.43 -14.01
C LEU A 675 30.92 -17.99 -13.68
N VAL A 676 31.64 -18.46 -14.70
CA VAL A 676 32.97 -19.05 -14.54
C VAL A 676 33.97 -18.43 -15.51
N THR A 677 35.24 -18.39 -15.09
CA THR A 677 36.37 -18.03 -15.95
C THR A 677 37.18 -19.29 -16.25
N THR A 678 37.39 -19.59 -17.52
CA THR A 678 38.16 -20.74 -18.00
C THR A 678 39.46 -20.29 -18.64
N THR A 679 40.52 -21.10 -18.55
CA THR A 679 41.84 -20.80 -19.16
C THR A 679 42.02 -21.47 -20.52
N ASN A 680 41.26 -22.53 -20.82
CA ASN A 680 41.27 -23.22 -22.12
C ASN A 680 39.90 -23.88 -22.40
N PRO A 681 39.08 -23.34 -23.31
CA PRO A 681 39.24 -22.04 -24.00
C PRO A 681 39.25 -20.89 -22.99
N ALA A 682 39.91 -19.77 -23.32
CA ALA A 682 39.93 -18.59 -22.46
C ALA A 682 38.58 -17.85 -22.53
N LEU A 683 37.73 -18.01 -21.51
CA LEU A 683 36.43 -17.35 -21.41
C LEU A 683 36.35 -16.65 -20.06
N THR A 684 35.90 -15.41 -20.03
CA THR A 684 35.64 -14.64 -18.80
C THR A 684 34.14 -14.48 -18.66
N ASP A 685 33.56 -14.76 -17.49
CA ASP A 685 32.11 -14.70 -17.25
C ASP A 685 31.26 -15.61 -18.16
N ALA A 686 31.77 -16.82 -18.47
CA ALA A 686 30.99 -17.82 -19.19
C ALA A 686 29.86 -18.35 -18.30
N SER A 687 28.66 -18.54 -18.87
CA SER A 687 27.53 -19.13 -18.16
C SER A 687 27.70 -20.63 -18.07
N LEU A 688 27.91 -21.15 -16.86
CA LEU A 688 27.94 -22.58 -16.57
C LEU A 688 26.61 -22.99 -15.92
N LEU A 689 25.88 -23.88 -16.59
CA LEU A 689 24.74 -24.60 -16.03
C LEU A 689 25.18 -26.03 -15.73
N THR A 690 25.09 -26.45 -14.48
CA THR A 690 25.32 -27.84 -14.04
C THR A 690 24.04 -28.44 -13.51
N GLY A 691 23.89 -29.74 -13.68
CA GLY A 691 22.79 -30.53 -13.15
C GLY A 691 23.33 -31.86 -12.64
N SER A 692 22.80 -32.34 -11.53
CA SER A 692 23.04 -33.68 -11.02
C SER A 692 21.72 -34.34 -10.64
N PHE A 693 21.66 -35.64 -10.87
CA PHE A 693 20.61 -36.52 -10.38
C PHE A 693 21.31 -37.71 -9.73
N SER A 694 20.97 -38.04 -8.48
CA SER A 694 21.62 -39.14 -7.77
C SER A 694 20.62 -40.00 -7.03
N VAL A 695 20.89 -41.30 -7.02
CA VAL A 695 20.23 -42.29 -6.16
C VAL A 695 21.32 -42.84 -5.25
N ASN A 696 21.19 -42.67 -3.93
CA ASN A 696 22.20 -43.07 -2.94
C ASN A 696 23.60 -42.47 -3.19
N GLY A 697 23.68 -41.28 -3.79
CA GLY A 697 24.94 -40.59 -4.08
C GLY A 697 25.42 -39.66 -2.96
N ASP A 698 24.52 -39.20 -2.09
CA ASP A 698 24.81 -38.33 -0.95
C ASP A 698 24.98 -39.17 0.33
N PRO A 699 26.07 -38.99 1.11
CA PRO A 699 26.27 -39.67 2.39
C PRO A 699 25.14 -39.45 3.41
N ASN A 700 24.43 -38.33 3.31
CA ASN A 700 23.34 -37.97 4.22
C ASN A 700 22.00 -38.60 3.81
N HIS A 701 21.87 -39.08 2.57
CA HIS A 701 20.62 -39.61 2.02
C HIS A 701 20.84 -41.03 1.48
N THR A 702 20.78 -41.99 2.40
CA THR A 702 20.93 -43.44 2.12
C THR A 702 19.57 -44.13 2.07
N ASN A 703 19.39 -45.12 1.18
CA ASN A 703 18.16 -45.88 0.89
C ASN A 703 17.17 -45.31 -0.15
N GLN A 704 17.65 -44.48 -1.08
CA GLN A 704 16.91 -44.10 -2.29
C GLN A 704 16.90 -45.24 -3.33
N GLN A 705 15.83 -45.33 -4.12
CA GLN A 705 15.68 -46.27 -5.23
C GLN A 705 14.78 -45.64 -6.28
N LEU A 706 15.17 -45.64 -7.56
CA LEU A 706 14.31 -45.17 -8.66
C LEU A 706 13.97 -46.31 -9.60
N VAL A 707 12.70 -46.47 -9.94
CA VAL A 707 12.18 -47.46 -10.89
C VAL A 707 11.61 -46.74 -12.10
N ILE A 708 12.10 -47.08 -13.29
CA ILE A 708 11.58 -46.60 -14.57
C ILE A 708 10.99 -47.80 -15.31
N GLY A 709 9.67 -47.90 -15.31
CA GLY A 709 8.84 -48.92 -15.92
C GLY A 709 7.73 -49.39 -14.99
N THR A 710 7.03 -50.45 -15.39
CA THR A 710 5.99 -51.12 -14.59
C THR A 710 6.60 -52.27 -13.79
N SER A 711 5.84 -52.84 -12.85
CA SER A 711 6.25 -54.04 -12.09
C SER A 711 6.58 -55.26 -12.97
N SER A 712 6.13 -55.27 -14.23
CA SER A 712 6.36 -56.34 -15.22
C SER A 712 7.45 -56.01 -16.25
N PHE A 713 7.86 -54.75 -16.40
CA PHE A 713 8.84 -54.31 -17.39
C PHE A 713 9.40 -52.95 -16.97
N GLY A 714 10.67 -52.91 -16.54
CA GLY A 714 11.32 -51.68 -16.08
C GLY A 714 12.77 -51.88 -15.62
N ILE A 715 13.42 -50.77 -15.28
CA ILE A 715 14.78 -50.69 -14.75
C ILE A 715 14.73 -50.12 -13.33
N THR A 716 15.35 -50.81 -12.37
CA THR A 716 15.53 -50.33 -11.00
C THR A 716 16.96 -49.84 -10.81
N ILE A 717 17.10 -48.57 -10.41
CA ILE A 717 18.35 -47.89 -10.10
C ILE A 717 18.47 -47.83 -8.58
N ASN A 718 19.47 -48.52 -8.01
CA ASN A 718 19.72 -48.59 -6.56
C ASN A 718 20.94 -47.77 -6.13
N GLY A 719 21.61 -47.10 -7.06
CA GLY A 719 22.87 -46.42 -6.82
C GLY A 719 23.43 -45.83 -8.10
N GLY A 720 23.82 -44.56 -8.07
CA GLY A 720 24.47 -43.89 -9.19
C GLY A 720 24.21 -42.40 -9.22
N GLN A 721 25.06 -41.66 -9.95
CA GLN A 721 24.94 -40.23 -10.14
C GLN A 721 25.11 -39.91 -11.62
N ILE A 722 24.20 -39.09 -12.15
CA ILE A 722 24.27 -38.51 -13.48
C ILE A 722 24.62 -37.05 -13.30
N ASN A 723 25.73 -36.61 -13.87
CA ASN A 723 26.13 -35.19 -13.91
C ASN A 723 26.03 -34.69 -15.35
N ILE A 724 25.44 -33.52 -15.51
CA ILE A 724 25.26 -32.84 -16.79
C ILE A 724 25.82 -31.43 -16.62
N ALA A 725 26.57 -30.94 -17.59
CA ALA A 725 27.08 -29.57 -17.59
C ALA A 725 26.97 -28.98 -18.99
N SER A 726 26.59 -27.71 -19.05
CA SER A 726 26.56 -26.89 -20.25
C SER A 726 27.32 -25.60 -19.96
N LEU A 727 28.39 -25.36 -20.71
CA LEU A 727 29.15 -24.12 -20.66
C LEU A 727 28.84 -23.31 -21.92
N THR A 728 28.27 -22.13 -21.74
CA THR A 728 27.96 -21.20 -22.82
C THR A 728 28.91 -20.03 -22.74
N ALA A 729 29.66 -19.76 -23.82
CA ALA A 729 30.51 -18.58 -23.91
C ALA A 729 29.67 -17.31 -23.65
N PRO A 730 30.24 -16.26 -23.02
CA PRO A 730 29.57 -14.98 -22.90
C PRO A 730 29.23 -14.54 -24.32
N ALA A 731 27.97 -14.20 -24.58
CA ALA A 731 27.57 -13.76 -25.90
C ALA A 731 28.40 -12.51 -26.25
N PRO A 732 29.14 -12.48 -27.38
CA PRO A 732 29.56 -11.19 -27.93
C PRO A 732 28.28 -10.38 -28.17
N PRO A 733 28.29 -9.05 -27.96
CA PRO A 733 27.14 -8.21 -28.35
C PRO A 733 26.77 -8.59 -29.77
N PRO A 734 25.49 -8.85 -30.08
CA PRO A 734 25.12 -9.70 -31.19
C PRO A 734 25.71 -9.20 -32.51
N SER A 735 26.75 -9.89 -32.99
CA SER A 735 27.15 -9.86 -34.39
C SER A 735 26.49 -11.07 -35.05
N THR A 736 25.32 -10.82 -35.62
CA THR A 736 24.59 -11.62 -36.63
C THR A 736 24.35 -13.11 -36.32
N GLY A 737 23.12 -13.41 -35.89
CA GLY A 737 22.55 -14.77 -35.86
C GLY A 737 22.30 -15.36 -37.26
N PRO A 738 21.56 -16.49 -37.35
CA PRO A 738 21.35 -17.24 -38.59
C PRO A 738 20.95 -16.31 -39.75
N GLN A 739 21.69 -16.39 -40.85
CA GLN A 739 21.37 -15.66 -42.07
C GLN A 739 20.11 -16.28 -42.68
N VAL A 740 18.95 -15.73 -42.30
CA VAL A 740 17.90 -15.53 -43.30
C VAL A 740 18.55 -14.57 -44.30
N ASN A 741 18.85 -15.02 -45.51
CA ASN A 741 19.05 -14.09 -46.61
C ASN A 741 17.66 -13.52 -46.91
N ALA A 742 17.14 -12.69 -46.00
CA ALA A 742 16.06 -11.81 -46.32
C ALA A 742 16.70 -10.89 -47.36
N PRO A 743 16.30 -10.94 -48.65
CA PRO A 743 16.52 -9.75 -49.44
C PRO A 743 15.94 -8.63 -48.59
N VAL A 744 16.70 -7.57 -48.37
CA VAL A 744 16.10 -6.29 -47.99
C VAL A 744 14.91 -6.16 -48.94
N PHE A 745 13.69 -6.30 -48.41
CA PHE A 745 12.50 -6.18 -49.24
C PHE A 745 12.47 -4.72 -49.63
N VAL A 746 13.06 -4.42 -50.79
CA VAL A 746 12.86 -3.13 -51.43
C VAL A 746 11.37 -3.11 -51.73
N PRO A 747 10.60 -2.12 -51.22
CA PRO A 747 9.14 -2.11 -51.34
C PRO A 747 8.63 -1.85 -52.77
N GLY A 748 9.42 -2.20 -53.78
CA GLY A 748 9.14 -1.99 -55.19
C GLY A 748 8.61 -3.25 -55.89
N PRO A 749 8.24 -3.10 -57.17
CA PRO A 749 7.82 -4.22 -58.00
C PRO A 749 8.97 -5.21 -58.20
N ARG A 750 8.67 -6.51 -58.11
CA ARG A 750 9.67 -7.57 -58.27
C ARG A 750 9.16 -8.72 -59.13
N VAL A 751 10.08 -9.46 -59.74
CA VAL A 751 9.79 -10.68 -60.51
C VAL A 751 10.71 -11.78 -60.00
N ASP A 752 10.10 -12.85 -59.47
CA ASP A 752 10.81 -13.99 -58.90
C ASP A 752 10.80 -15.14 -59.92
N VAL A 753 11.97 -15.69 -60.24
CA VAL A 753 12.15 -16.86 -61.12
C VAL A 753 12.66 -18.03 -60.30
N VAL A 754 11.93 -19.14 -60.31
CA VAL A 754 12.26 -20.36 -59.56
C VAL A 754 12.27 -21.55 -60.51
N THR A 755 13.38 -22.28 -60.58
CA THR A 755 13.42 -23.58 -61.28
C THR A 755 12.59 -24.61 -60.51
N THR A 756 11.50 -25.07 -61.12
CA THR A 756 10.61 -26.10 -60.56
C THR A 756 10.95 -27.49 -61.08
N VAL A 757 11.58 -27.58 -62.25
CA VAL A 757 12.13 -28.81 -62.82
C VAL A 757 13.47 -28.48 -63.46
N GLN A 758 14.57 -29.09 -63.00
CA GLN A 758 15.87 -29.01 -63.66
C GLN A 758 15.89 -29.94 -64.86
N GLY A 759 16.37 -29.45 -66.00
CA GLY A 759 16.46 -30.27 -67.20
C GLY A 759 17.68 -31.21 -67.22
N GLY A 760 17.67 -32.16 -68.15
CA GLY A 760 18.68 -33.22 -68.28
C GLY A 760 18.22 -34.58 -67.77
N LYS A 761 19.17 -35.52 -67.73
CA LYS A 761 19.00 -36.83 -67.09
C LYS A 761 20.15 -37.17 -66.17
N ALA A 762 19.85 -37.83 -65.06
CA ALA A 762 20.85 -38.32 -64.10
C ALA A 762 20.24 -39.43 -63.24
N ALA A 763 21.08 -40.39 -62.84
CA ALA A 763 20.80 -41.29 -61.73
C ALA A 763 22.04 -41.25 -60.84
N THR A 764 21.92 -40.67 -59.65
CA THR A 764 23.07 -40.42 -58.76
C THR A 764 22.76 -40.91 -57.37
N VAL A 765 23.76 -41.51 -56.73
CA VAL A 765 23.73 -41.88 -55.31
C VAL A 765 24.74 -41.01 -54.57
N ARG A 766 24.36 -40.49 -53.41
CA ARG A 766 25.25 -39.76 -52.51
C ARG A 766 25.07 -40.27 -51.09
N THR A 767 26.17 -40.61 -50.42
CA THR A 767 26.14 -40.90 -48.98
C THR A 767 25.88 -39.61 -48.20
N LEU A 768 24.87 -39.65 -47.32
CA LEU A 768 24.56 -38.57 -46.39
C LEU A 768 25.21 -38.80 -45.02
N SER A 769 25.25 -40.06 -44.58
CA SER A 769 25.93 -40.49 -43.37
C SER A 769 26.44 -41.91 -43.55
N ASP A 770 27.68 -42.18 -43.15
CA ASP A 770 28.24 -43.54 -43.15
C ASP A 770 27.62 -44.43 -42.05
N GLY A 771 26.83 -43.84 -41.15
CA GLY A 771 26.22 -44.54 -40.01
C GLY A 771 27.22 -44.80 -38.88
N ASP A 772 26.67 -45.15 -37.72
CA ASP A 772 27.37 -45.55 -36.51
C ASP A 772 26.74 -46.84 -35.93
N ALA A 773 27.14 -47.24 -34.73
CA ALA A 773 26.63 -48.46 -34.09
C ALA A 773 25.12 -48.42 -33.75
N THR A 774 24.51 -47.24 -33.76
CA THR A 774 23.11 -46.98 -33.38
C THR A 774 22.24 -46.46 -34.53
N HIS A 775 22.85 -45.84 -35.54
CA HIS A 775 22.19 -45.29 -36.72
C HIS A 775 22.83 -45.87 -37.98
N GLY A 776 22.06 -46.55 -38.83
CA GLY A 776 22.66 -47.18 -40.00
C GLY A 776 22.98 -46.19 -41.12
N LYS A 777 23.79 -46.64 -42.08
CA LYS A 777 24.23 -45.83 -43.22
C LYS A 777 23.03 -45.24 -43.96
N THR A 778 23.10 -43.97 -44.34
CA THR A 778 22.03 -43.31 -45.10
C THR A 778 22.57 -42.76 -46.42
N GLU A 779 21.90 -43.11 -47.50
CA GLU A 779 22.22 -42.68 -48.86
C GLU A 779 21.00 -42.00 -49.50
N ILE A 780 21.28 -41.03 -50.39
CA ILE A 780 20.26 -40.35 -51.19
C ILE A 780 20.43 -40.81 -52.63
N LEU A 781 19.38 -41.41 -53.20
CA LEU A 781 19.27 -41.71 -54.61
C LEU A 781 18.41 -40.64 -55.29
N THR A 782 18.98 -39.98 -56.30
CA THR A 782 18.30 -38.94 -57.07
C THR A 782 18.16 -39.39 -58.53
N ILE A 783 16.91 -39.44 -59.00
CA ILE A 783 16.57 -39.81 -60.38
C ILE A 783 15.98 -38.61 -61.12
N LYS A 784 16.74 -38.07 -62.06
CA LYS A 784 16.35 -36.97 -62.94
C LYS A 784 15.96 -37.53 -64.29
N ALA A 785 14.66 -37.57 -64.61
CA ALA A 785 14.16 -37.99 -65.93
C ALA A 785 12.70 -37.57 -66.14
N SER A 786 12.22 -37.66 -67.38
CA SER A 786 10.80 -37.52 -67.76
C SER A 786 10.11 -38.86 -68.00
N SER A 787 10.90 -39.87 -68.39
CA SER A 787 10.47 -41.25 -68.66
C SER A 787 11.70 -42.17 -68.74
N GLY A 788 11.47 -43.47 -68.94
CA GLY A 788 12.52 -44.49 -69.06
C GLY A 788 12.83 -45.19 -67.74
N SER A 789 13.94 -45.93 -67.72
CA SER A 789 14.34 -46.76 -66.58
C SER A 789 15.79 -46.50 -66.18
N PHE A 790 16.11 -46.73 -64.91
CA PHE A 790 17.47 -46.75 -64.38
C PHE A 790 17.78 -48.11 -63.75
N THR A 791 19.05 -48.41 -63.52
CA THR A 791 19.44 -49.58 -62.74
C THR A 791 20.19 -49.20 -61.47
N VAL A 792 20.05 -50.00 -60.42
CA VAL A 792 20.77 -49.86 -59.15
C VAL A 792 21.54 -51.14 -58.82
N ALA A 793 22.77 -51.01 -58.32
CA ALA A 793 23.60 -52.13 -57.87
C ALA A 793 24.49 -51.70 -56.69
N GLY A 794 24.79 -52.60 -55.75
CA GLY A 794 25.72 -52.37 -54.63
C GLY A 794 27.16 -52.79 -54.95
N GLY A 795 27.38 -53.62 -55.97
CA GLY A 795 28.74 -53.98 -56.39
C GLY A 795 28.76 -54.74 -57.72
N SER A 796 29.97 -55.09 -58.19
CA SER A 796 30.17 -55.77 -59.47
C SER A 796 29.63 -57.20 -59.54
N THR A 797 29.27 -57.79 -58.40
CA THR A 797 28.67 -59.13 -58.28
C THR A 797 27.14 -59.10 -58.30
N ASP A 798 26.52 -57.92 -58.22
CA ASP A 798 25.06 -57.79 -58.31
C ASP A 798 24.59 -57.85 -59.76
N THR A 799 23.42 -58.46 -59.99
CA THR A 799 22.66 -58.20 -61.21
C THR A 799 21.92 -56.87 -61.01
N PRO A 800 22.20 -55.81 -61.79
CA PRO A 800 21.60 -54.50 -61.56
C PRO A 800 20.07 -54.56 -61.64
N ALA A 801 19.39 -54.00 -60.64
CA ALA A 801 17.94 -54.00 -60.58
C ALA A 801 17.38 -52.85 -61.42
N THR A 802 16.63 -53.18 -62.48
CA THR A 802 15.98 -52.19 -63.36
C THR A 802 14.71 -51.66 -62.73
N LEU A 803 14.61 -50.34 -62.60
CA LEU A 803 13.49 -49.61 -62.02
C LEU A 803 13.02 -48.52 -62.99
N ASP A 804 11.70 -48.30 -63.05
CA ASP A 804 11.14 -47.14 -63.75
C ASP A 804 11.58 -45.85 -63.07
N TRP A 805 11.74 -44.76 -63.84
CA TRP A 805 12.20 -43.48 -63.32
C TRP A 805 11.40 -42.93 -62.12
N ASN A 806 10.13 -43.30 -62.02
CA ASN A 806 9.18 -42.94 -60.95
C ASN A 806 8.76 -44.15 -60.10
N ALA A 807 9.60 -45.17 -60.00
CA ALA A 807 9.33 -46.35 -59.17
C ALA A 807 8.93 -45.96 -57.74
N ALA A 808 7.92 -46.61 -57.18
CA ALA A 808 7.49 -46.33 -55.81
C ALA A 808 8.62 -46.60 -54.80
N ALA A 809 8.73 -45.74 -53.78
CA ALA A 809 9.71 -45.90 -52.71
C ALA A 809 9.48 -47.18 -51.90
N THR A 810 8.23 -47.41 -51.50
CA THR A 810 7.76 -48.55 -50.69
C THR A 810 6.47 -49.14 -51.29
N ASP A 811 6.20 -50.41 -51.01
CA ASP A 811 5.05 -51.13 -51.57
C ASP A 811 3.84 -51.07 -50.61
N ALA A 812 2.66 -50.73 -51.14
CA ALA A 812 1.38 -50.90 -50.43
C ALA A 812 0.56 -52.09 -50.97
N THR A 813 0.92 -52.66 -52.13
CA THR A 813 0.17 -53.67 -52.88
C THR A 813 1.10 -54.58 -53.72
N ASN A 814 1.89 -55.41 -53.03
CA ASN A 814 2.67 -56.57 -53.46
C ASN A 814 2.91 -56.80 -54.97
N SER A 815 3.68 -55.93 -55.64
CA SER A 815 4.14 -56.14 -57.02
C SER A 815 5.62 -55.78 -57.19
N THR A 816 6.48 -56.61 -56.59
CA THR A 816 7.90 -56.96 -56.90
C THR A 816 8.95 -55.96 -57.41
N LEU A 817 8.68 -54.67 -57.66
CA LEU A 817 9.68 -53.69 -58.13
C LEU A 817 9.48 -52.29 -57.51
N THR A 818 9.65 -52.18 -56.20
CA THR A 818 9.85 -50.88 -55.51
C THR A 818 11.33 -50.61 -55.30
N VAL A 819 11.70 -49.34 -55.06
CA VAL A 819 13.11 -48.99 -54.81
C VAL A 819 13.64 -49.74 -53.58
N GLN A 820 12.87 -49.78 -52.49
CA GLN A 820 13.22 -50.57 -51.30
C GLN A 820 13.36 -52.07 -51.61
N GLY A 821 12.39 -52.64 -52.34
CA GLY A 821 12.39 -54.06 -52.69
C GLY A 821 13.54 -54.45 -53.62
N ALA A 822 13.91 -53.59 -54.56
CA ALA A 822 15.02 -53.80 -55.48
C ALA A 822 16.38 -53.78 -54.76
N ILE A 823 16.59 -52.82 -53.86
CA ILE A 823 17.83 -52.71 -53.08
C ILE A 823 17.98 -53.89 -52.11
N ALA A 824 16.90 -54.27 -51.42
CA ALA A 824 16.92 -55.39 -50.48
C ALA A 824 17.21 -56.76 -51.14
N ARG A 825 17.10 -56.85 -52.47
CA ARG A 825 17.35 -58.06 -53.27
C ARG A 825 18.73 -58.11 -53.92
N LEU A 826 19.53 -57.05 -53.81
CA LEU A 826 20.90 -57.05 -54.28
C LEU A 826 21.70 -58.13 -53.54
N ALA A 827 22.46 -58.94 -54.27
CA ALA A 827 23.21 -60.07 -53.71
C ALA A 827 24.23 -59.60 -52.67
N THR A 828 24.85 -58.43 -52.90
CA THR A 828 25.76 -57.78 -51.95
C THR A 828 25.09 -57.40 -50.63
N ILE A 829 23.84 -56.93 -50.66
CA ILE A 829 23.05 -56.61 -49.45
C ILE A 829 22.55 -57.89 -48.77
N GLN A 830 22.10 -58.89 -49.54
CA GLN A 830 21.68 -60.18 -48.99
C GLN A 830 22.82 -60.95 -48.32
N ALA A 831 24.05 -60.84 -48.82
CA ALA A 831 25.23 -61.46 -48.24
C ALA A 831 25.56 -60.91 -46.84
N LEU A 832 25.25 -59.63 -46.57
CA LEU A 832 25.45 -59.00 -45.27
C LEU A 832 24.38 -59.41 -44.25
N ALA A 833 23.19 -59.80 -44.70
CA ALA A 833 22.04 -60.16 -43.86
C ALA A 833 22.07 -61.63 -43.34
N THR A 834 23.25 -62.20 -43.07
CA THR A 834 23.45 -63.63 -42.72
C THR A 834 22.38 -64.21 -41.77
N GLY A 835 21.60 -65.18 -42.27
CA GLY A 835 20.59 -65.91 -41.48
C GLY A 835 19.19 -65.27 -41.41
N LYS A 836 18.93 -64.11 -42.04
CA LYS A 836 17.59 -63.51 -42.12
C LYS A 836 17.25 -63.07 -43.56
N PRO A 837 16.09 -63.42 -44.13
CA PRO A 837 15.71 -62.90 -45.45
C PRO A 837 15.42 -61.39 -45.37
N CYS A 838 16.23 -60.57 -46.04
CA CYS A 838 15.98 -59.13 -46.26
C CYS A 838 14.65 -58.85 -47.01
N ALA A 839 13.98 -59.89 -47.54
CA ALA A 839 12.81 -59.76 -48.40
C ALA A 839 11.50 -59.42 -47.67
N ALA A 840 11.47 -59.28 -46.34
CA ALA A 840 10.24 -58.89 -45.62
C ALA A 840 10.46 -58.01 -44.36
N THR A 841 11.66 -57.89 -43.82
CA THR A 841 11.90 -57.17 -42.55
C THR A 841 13.16 -56.28 -42.58
N GLY A 842 12.93 -54.97 -42.65
CA GLY A 842 13.68 -53.93 -41.93
C GLY A 842 15.11 -53.56 -42.34
N CYS A 843 15.83 -54.42 -43.08
CA CYS A 843 17.26 -54.18 -43.31
C CYS A 843 17.57 -52.95 -44.20
N VAL A 844 16.61 -52.53 -45.01
CA VAL A 844 16.65 -51.29 -45.79
C VAL A 844 15.29 -50.62 -45.67
N THR A 845 15.29 -49.35 -45.30
CA THR A 845 14.10 -48.51 -45.25
C THR A 845 14.25 -47.39 -46.27
N VAL A 846 13.24 -47.21 -47.13
CA VAL A 846 13.21 -46.07 -48.06
C VAL A 846 12.07 -45.14 -47.66
N ALA A 847 12.38 -43.88 -47.39
CA ALA A 847 11.34 -42.88 -47.09
C ALA A 847 10.46 -42.63 -48.34
N PRO A 848 9.22 -42.13 -48.17
CA PRO A 848 8.37 -41.78 -49.31
C PRO A 848 9.11 -40.91 -50.34
N MET A 849 8.95 -41.25 -51.62
CA MET A 849 9.59 -40.53 -52.72
C MET A 849 9.21 -39.05 -52.68
N MET A 850 10.22 -38.18 -52.73
CA MET A 850 10.02 -36.73 -52.83
C MET A 850 10.29 -36.27 -54.25
N VAL A 851 9.34 -35.57 -54.87
CA VAL A 851 9.56 -34.92 -56.16
C VAL A 851 10.17 -33.54 -55.91
N GLN A 852 11.39 -33.32 -56.41
CA GLN A 852 12.11 -32.05 -56.29
C GLN A 852 12.62 -31.56 -57.67
N PRO A 853 13.03 -30.27 -57.78
CA PRO A 853 13.55 -29.73 -59.03
C PRO A 853 14.72 -30.54 -59.60
N GLU A 854 15.57 -31.14 -58.78
CA GLU A 854 16.70 -31.97 -59.21
C GLU A 854 16.31 -33.40 -59.61
N GLY A 855 15.14 -33.92 -59.20
CA GLY A 855 14.70 -35.27 -59.53
C GLY A 855 13.72 -35.86 -58.53
N ASN A 856 13.36 -37.12 -58.74
CA ASN A 856 12.74 -37.97 -57.72
C ASN A 856 13.82 -38.38 -56.73
N ILE A 857 13.65 -38.01 -55.46
CA ILE A 857 14.60 -38.27 -54.38
C ILE A 857 14.08 -39.40 -53.51
N TYR A 858 14.93 -40.40 -53.30
CA TYR A 858 14.70 -41.53 -52.41
C TYR A 858 15.74 -41.51 -51.31
N TRP A 859 15.28 -41.43 -50.06
CA TRP A 859 16.13 -41.51 -48.88
C TRP A 859 16.21 -42.96 -48.44
N ILE A 860 17.40 -43.54 -48.52
CA ILE A 860 17.65 -44.96 -48.26
C ILE A 860 18.44 -45.06 -46.96
N THR A 861 17.87 -45.68 -45.95
CA THR A 861 18.53 -45.97 -44.68
C THR A 861 18.71 -47.47 -44.55
N PHE A 862 19.97 -47.89 -44.43
CA PHE A 862 20.33 -49.26 -44.10
C PHE A 862 20.19 -49.46 -42.59
N ASP A 863 19.75 -50.63 -42.16
CA ASP A 863 19.67 -50.94 -40.73
C ASP A 863 21.09 -51.08 -40.13
N PRO A 864 21.36 -50.54 -38.92
CA PRO A 864 22.67 -50.65 -38.28
C PRO A 864 23.17 -52.11 -38.16
N SER A 865 22.26 -53.09 -38.11
CA SER A 865 22.59 -54.52 -38.03
C SER A 865 23.29 -55.09 -39.28
N LEU A 866 23.32 -54.36 -40.40
CA LEU A 866 24.11 -54.71 -41.59
C LEU A 866 25.60 -54.36 -41.47
N GLY A 867 26.01 -53.70 -40.38
CA GLY A 867 27.39 -53.29 -40.08
C GLY A 867 27.64 -51.78 -40.29
N THR A 868 28.64 -51.23 -39.59
CA THR A 868 29.00 -49.80 -39.66
C THR A 868 29.76 -49.45 -40.94
N GLY A 869 29.39 -48.36 -41.63
CA GLY A 869 30.17 -47.60 -42.63
C GLY A 869 30.84 -48.36 -43.78
N ALA A 870 31.88 -49.14 -43.48
CA ALA A 870 32.70 -49.86 -44.45
C ALA A 870 32.12 -51.22 -44.89
N GLY A 871 31.15 -51.77 -44.15
CA GLY A 871 30.53 -53.06 -44.45
C GLY A 871 29.43 -53.02 -45.52
N VAL A 872 28.65 -51.92 -45.56
CA VAL A 872 27.55 -51.75 -46.52
C VAL A 872 28.07 -51.12 -47.81
N PRO A 873 27.92 -51.78 -48.98
CA PRO A 873 28.39 -51.26 -50.25
C PRO A 873 27.75 -49.89 -50.58
N LEU A 874 28.52 -49.03 -51.26
CA LEU A 874 27.98 -47.81 -51.86
C LEU A 874 27.08 -48.19 -53.04
N LEU A 875 25.82 -47.75 -53.03
CA LEU A 875 24.96 -47.99 -54.18
C LEU A 875 25.49 -47.19 -55.38
N SER A 876 25.47 -47.84 -56.53
CA SER A 876 25.70 -47.24 -57.83
C SER A 876 24.40 -47.23 -58.60
N ALA A 877 24.14 -46.14 -59.32
CA ALA A 877 22.97 -46.00 -60.18
C ALA A 877 23.41 -45.70 -61.61
N ASN A 878 22.77 -46.35 -62.59
CA ASN A 878 23.01 -46.12 -64.00
C ASN A 878 21.73 -45.62 -64.68
N GLY A 879 21.79 -44.38 -65.18
CA GLY A 879 20.69 -43.69 -65.84
C GLY A 879 20.76 -43.68 -67.36
N THR A 880 21.54 -44.54 -68.03
CA THR A 880 21.73 -44.49 -69.49
C THR A 880 20.39 -44.54 -70.25
N ASN A 881 19.46 -45.38 -69.81
CA ASN A 881 18.14 -45.59 -70.42
C ASN A 881 17.08 -44.54 -69.99
N LEU A 882 17.46 -43.54 -69.19
CA LEU A 882 16.58 -42.43 -68.85
C LEU A 882 16.42 -41.48 -70.04
N VAL A 883 15.23 -40.89 -70.14
CA VAL A 883 14.93 -39.81 -71.08
C VAL A 883 15.12 -38.48 -70.36
N ALA A 884 15.89 -37.58 -70.97
CA ALA A 884 16.10 -36.24 -70.42
C ALA A 884 14.77 -35.49 -70.34
N ARG A 885 14.57 -34.78 -69.23
CA ARG A 885 13.45 -33.86 -69.08
C ARG A 885 13.87 -32.44 -69.43
N ASN A 886 12.91 -31.64 -69.87
CA ASN A 886 13.11 -30.22 -70.08
C ASN A 886 13.13 -29.49 -68.74
N GLU A 887 13.88 -28.40 -68.68
CA GLU A 887 13.82 -27.47 -67.55
C GLU A 887 12.45 -26.79 -67.53
N GLN A 888 11.85 -26.68 -66.36
CA GLN A 888 10.72 -25.81 -66.11
C GLN A 888 11.08 -24.77 -65.06
N GLN A 889 10.74 -23.52 -65.36
CA GLN A 889 10.92 -22.40 -64.46
C GLN A 889 9.58 -21.71 -64.26
N LYS A 890 9.22 -21.45 -63.00
CA LYS A 890 8.03 -20.70 -62.60
C LYS A 890 8.42 -19.25 -62.38
N ILE A 891 7.71 -18.34 -63.03
CA ILE A 891 7.91 -16.90 -62.93
C ILE A 891 6.71 -16.30 -62.21
N SER A 892 6.97 -15.49 -61.18
CA SER A 892 5.95 -14.82 -60.37
C SER A 892 6.21 -13.32 -60.34
N VAL A 893 5.19 -12.52 -60.63
CA VAL A 893 5.26 -11.05 -60.59
C VAL A 893 4.61 -10.57 -59.30
N TRP A 894 5.28 -9.70 -58.55
CA TRP A 894 4.82 -9.21 -57.26
C TRP A 894 4.89 -7.68 -57.18
N ASN A 895 3.92 -7.10 -56.47
CA ASN A 895 3.88 -5.67 -56.11
C ASN A 895 4.00 -4.72 -57.31
N ALA A 896 3.58 -5.16 -58.50
CA ALA A 896 3.52 -4.35 -59.70
C ALA A 896 2.08 -3.91 -59.99
N ASN A 897 1.85 -2.62 -60.16
CA ASN A 897 0.53 -2.05 -60.52
C ASN A 897 0.49 -1.48 -61.95
N GLY A 898 1.60 -1.56 -62.67
CA GLY A 898 1.75 -1.04 -64.02
C GLY A 898 3.10 -1.43 -64.66
N GLY A 899 3.21 -1.20 -65.96
CA GLY A 899 4.45 -1.39 -66.72
C GLY A 899 4.69 -2.79 -67.28
N SER A 900 5.95 -3.11 -67.57
CA SER A 900 6.37 -4.39 -68.12
C SER A 900 7.72 -4.83 -67.53
N PHE A 901 8.02 -6.11 -67.66
CA PHE A 901 9.32 -6.68 -67.27
C PHE A 901 9.93 -7.46 -68.43
N THR A 902 11.25 -7.57 -68.45
CA THR A 902 11.96 -8.31 -69.49
C THR A 902 12.53 -9.60 -68.89
N LEU A 903 12.22 -10.73 -69.51
CA LEU A 903 12.85 -12.02 -69.23
C LEU A 903 13.99 -12.26 -70.22
N SER A 904 15.11 -12.80 -69.77
CA SER A 904 16.22 -13.17 -70.63
C SER A 904 16.94 -14.43 -70.13
N ASP A 905 17.39 -15.28 -71.05
CA ASP A 905 18.29 -16.40 -70.75
C ASP A 905 19.79 -16.01 -70.89
N GLY A 906 20.07 -14.70 -71.09
CA GLY A 906 21.38 -14.14 -71.35
C GLY A 906 21.72 -13.97 -72.84
N THR A 907 20.98 -14.60 -73.76
CA THR A 907 21.18 -14.53 -75.22
C THR A 907 19.92 -14.06 -75.96
N HIS A 908 18.76 -14.52 -75.52
CA HIS A 908 17.44 -14.19 -76.01
C HIS A 908 16.62 -13.51 -74.91
N SER A 909 15.60 -12.74 -75.29
CA SER A 909 14.75 -12.02 -74.33
C SER A 909 13.32 -11.83 -74.81
N ALA A 910 12.40 -11.62 -73.87
CA ALA A 910 11.00 -11.30 -74.08
C ALA A 910 10.55 -10.21 -73.11
N THR A 911 9.78 -9.23 -73.59
CA THR A 911 9.14 -8.22 -72.73
C THR A 911 7.69 -8.62 -72.48
N VAL A 912 7.33 -8.79 -71.21
CA VAL A 912 6.04 -9.29 -70.75
C VAL A 912 5.33 -8.20 -69.92
N PRO A 913 4.03 -7.93 -70.16
CA PRO A 913 3.28 -6.96 -69.35
C PRO A 913 3.08 -7.46 -67.92
N PHE A 914 3.03 -6.53 -66.95
CA PHE A 914 2.93 -6.87 -65.52
C PHE A 914 1.69 -7.71 -65.16
N ASP A 915 0.59 -7.50 -65.88
CA ASP A 915 -0.71 -8.17 -65.66
C ASP A 915 -0.85 -9.50 -66.43
N LEU A 916 0.20 -9.90 -67.16
CA LEU A 916 0.27 -11.10 -68.00
C LEU A 916 -0.80 -11.18 -69.11
N SER A 917 -1.52 -10.09 -69.39
CA SER A 917 -2.68 -10.05 -70.30
C SER A 917 -2.39 -10.49 -71.75
N ASN A 918 -1.13 -10.42 -72.19
CA ASN A 918 -0.68 -10.90 -73.51
C ASN A 918 0.56 -11.80 -73.42
N LEU A 919 0.65 -12.64 -72.39
CA LEU A 919 1.82 -13.50 -72.15
C LEU A 919 2.19 -14.37 -73.37
N ALA A 920 1.22 -15.09 -73.93
CA ALA A 920 1.46 -15.97 -75.07
C ALA A 920 1.98 -15.22 -76.30
N GLY A 921 1.43 -14.04 -76.61
CA GLY A 921 1.90 -13.20 -77.71
C GLY A 921 3.26 -12.55 -77.43
N ALA A 922 3.54 -12.20 -76.18
CA ALA A 922 4.82 -11.63 -75.76
C ALA A 922 5.97 -12.62 -75.92
N LEU A 923 5.79 -13.89 -75.55
CA LEU A 923 6.81 -14.92 -75.77
C LEU A 923 6.91 -15.33 -77.24
N ALA A 924 5.78 -15.57 -77.93
CA ALA A 924 5.78 -16.05 -79.31
C ALA A 924 6.41 -15.06 -80.31
N ASN A 925 6.33 -13.75 -80.05
CA ASN A 925 6.89 -12.70 -80.91
C ASN A 925 8.28 -12.21 -80.46
N SER A 926 8.95 -12.96 -79.59
CA SER A 926 10.25 -12.62 -79.01
C SER A 926 11.34 -13.61 -79.42
N SER A 927 12.61 -13.24 -79.26
CA SER A 927 13.70 -14.19 -79.49
C SER A 927 13.69 -15.34 -78.48
N LEU A 928 13.21 -15.09 -77.25
CA LEU A 928 13.13 -16.09 -76.18
C LEU A 928 12.10 -17.20 -76.48
N GLY A 929 11.07 -16.90 -77.28
CA GLY A 929 10.07 -17.90 -77.71
C GLY A 929 10.64 -19.05 -78.55
N SER A 930 11.88 -18.92 -79.04
CA SER A 930 12.59 -20.02 -79.71
C SER A 930 13.12 -21.08 -78.74
N ASP A 931 13.34 -20.70 -77.48
CA ASP A 931 13.92 -21.55 -76.43
C ASP A 931 12.89 -22.06 -75.43
N VAL A 932 11.81 -21.31 -75.19
CA VAL A 932 10.79 -21.67 -74.19
C VAL A 932 9.36 -21.64 -74.74
N LYS A 933 8.51 -22.48 -74.17
CA LYS A 933 7.05 -22.47 -74.33
C LYS A 933 6.37 -22.38 -72.98
N ILE A 934 5.11 -21.97 -72.96
CA ILE A 934 4.30 -22.00 -71.73
C ILE A 934 3.91 -23.45 -71.43
N ALA A 935 4.20 -23.92 -70.22
CA ALA A 935 4.12 -25.33 -69.82
C ALA A 935 2.86 -25.68 -69.00
N GLY A 936 2.11 -24.67 -68.56
CA GLY A 936 0.88 -24.82 -67.78
C GLY A 936 0.48 -23.52 -67.09
N ASP A 937 -0.83 -23.31 -66.96
CA ASP A 937 -1.47 -22.15 -66.29
C ASP A 937 -2.22 -22.65 -65.03
N PRO A 938 -2.23 -21.89 -63.92
CA PRO A 938 -3.51 -21.72 -63.20
C PRO A 938 -3.61 -20.39 -62.40
N PRO A 939 -4.78 -20.06 -61.81
CA PRO A 939 -6.05 -19.67 -62.40
C PRO A 939 -6.38 -18.18 -62.12
N GLY A 940 -7.15 -17.53 -62.99
CA GLY A 940 -7.98 -16.39 -62.58
C GLY A 940 -7.55 -15.03 -63.10
N LEU A 941 -8.57 -14.24 -63.46
CA LEU A 941 -8.48 -12.94 -64.12
C LEU A 941 -7.62 -11.92 -63.33
N PRO A 942 -6.88 -11.02 -64.02
CA PRO A 942 -6.25 -9.86 -63.41
C PRO A 942 -7.24 -9.05 -62.54
N PRO A 943 -6.79 -8.36 -61.48
CA PRO A 943 -5.40 -8.08 -61.13
C PRO A 943 -5.08 -8.65 -59.74
N ASN A 944 -4.49 -9.84 -59.61
CA ASN A 944 -3.74 -10.24 -58.41
C ASN A 944 -3.00 -11.59 -58.65
N ASN A 945 -1.68 -11.51 -58.78
CA ASN A 945 -0.67 -12.57 -58.59
C ASN A 945 -0.70 -13.79 -59.53
N GLY A 946 -0.77 -13.54 -60.84
CA GLY A 946 -0.55 -14.58 -61.84
C GLY A 946 0.93 -15.02 -61.85
N PHE A 947 1.16 -16.31 -61.68
CA PHE A 947 2.44 -16.92 -62.02
C PHE A 947 2.24 -17.74 -63.28
N PHE A 948 3.30 -17.89 -64.07
CA PHE A 948 3.28 -18.80 -65.22
C PHE A 948 4.52 -19.68 -65.20
N THR A 949 4.40 -20.86 -65.79
CA THR A 949 5.52 -21.78 -65.92
C THR A 949 5.97 -21.82 -67.38
N VAL A 950 7.26 -21.63 -67.60
CA VAL A 950 7.89 -21.86 -68.90
C VAL A 950 8.63 -23.18 -68.87
N GLU A 951 8.59 -23.89 -69.99
CA GLU A 951 9.39 -25.09 -70.24
C GLU A 951 10.39 -24.78 -71.35
N PHE A 952 11.67 -25.06 -71.10
CA PHE A 952 12.74 -24.93 -72.07
C PHE A 952 12.70 -26.09 -73.06
N ASN A 953 12.03 -25.88 -74.18
CA ASN A 953 11.75 -26.89 -75.18
C ASN A 953 12.37 -26.58 -76.56
N GLY A 954 13.06 -25.45 -76.71
CA GLY A 954 13.76 -25.10 -77.94
C GLY A 954 14.88 -26.08 -78.26
N ALA A 955 15.21 -26.23 -79.54
CA ALA A 955 16.17 -27.25 -80.00
C ALA A 955 17.56 -27.13 -79.35
N ALA A 956 17.97 -25.93 -78.92
CA ALA A 956 19.26 -25.67 -78.28
C ALA A 956 19.30 -25.98 -76.77
N VAL A 957 18.13 -25.95 -76.11
CA VAL A 957 17.98 -26.01 -74.64
C VAL A 957 17.18 -27.21 -74.15
N ALA A 958 16.44 -27.89 -75.03
CA ALA A 958 15.65 -29.06 -74.70
C ALA A 958 16.51 -30.18 -74.09
N GLY A 959 16.02 -30.77 -73.00
CA GLY A 959 16.72 -31.83 -72.29
C GLY A 959 18.03 -31.40 -71.62
N ARG A 960 18.28 -30.11 -71.42
CA ARG A 960 19.47 -29.56 -70.74
C ARG A 960 19.08 -28.76 -69.50
N HIS A 961 20.04 -28.46 -68.63
CA HIS A 961 19.88 -27.56 -67.48
C HIS A 961 20.44 -26.18 -67.86
N PRO A 962 19.65 -25.28 -68.49
CA PRO A 962 20.05 -23.91 -68.79
C PRO A 962 20.17 -23.07 -67.51
N ASN A 963 20.79 -21.90 -67.62
CA ASN A 963 20.78 -20.92 -66.54
C ASN A 963 19.35 -20.44 -66.26
N ALA A 964 19.09 -20.02 -65.01
CA ALA A 964 17.82 -19.39 -64.65
C ALA A 964 17.56 -18.14 -65.50
N LEU A 965 16.32 -17.93 -65.93
CA LEU A 965 15.94 -16.67 -66.59
C LEU A 965 16.21 -15.49 -65.64
N ALA A 966 16.90 -14.49 -66.16
CA ALA A 966 17.04 -13.21 -65.49
C ALA A 966 15.80 -12.35 -65.81
N ALA A 967 15.22 -11.73 -64.78
CA ALA A 967 14.13 -10.78 -64.93
C ALA A 967 14.62 -9.35 -64.64
N SER A 968 14.35 -8.42 -65.54
CA SER A 968 14.57 -6.98 -65.33
C SER A 968 13.25 -6.29 -65.02
N VAL A 969 13.22 -5.59 -63.88
CA VAL A 969 12.03 -4.92 -63.33
C VAL A 969 12.05 -3.40 -63.51
N ALA A 970 13.02 -2.88 -64.27
CA ALA A 970 13.26 -1.44 -64.42
C ALA A 970 12.08 -0.64 -64.99
N GLN A 971 11.14 -1.31 -65.68
CA GLN A 971 9.94 -0.69 -66.27
C GLN A 971 8.65 -1.03 -65.53
N LEU A 972 8.73 -1.67 -64.35
CA LEU A 972 7.57 -1.90 -63.49
C LEU A 972 7.35 -0.72 -62.54
N THR A 973 6.10 -0.40 -62.26
CA THR A 973 5.70 0.55 -61.20
C THR A 973 5.14 -0.21 -59.99
N GLY A 974 5.45 0.26 -58.78
CA GLY A 974 5.23 -0.47 -57.53
C GLY A 974 3.93 -0.15 -56.78
N ALA A 975 3.49 -1.05 -55.89
CA ALA A 975 2.35 -0.86 -54.99
C ALA A 975 2.56 0.16 -53.85
N LEU A 976 3.80 0.66 -53.68
CA LEU A 976 4.17 1.69 -52.71
C LEU A 976 4.74 2.91 -53.45
N ASP A 977 4.20 4.09 -53.15
CA ASP A 977 4.72 5.38 -53.61
C ASP A 977 5.08 6.24 -52.40
N ASN A 978 6.37 6.61 -52.28
CA ASN A 978 6.92 7.39 -51.17
C ASN A 978 6.54 6.89 -49.75
N GLY A 979 6.46 5.57 -49.57
CA GLY A 979 6.12 4.93 -48.30
C GLY A 979 4.61 4.78 -48.02
N GLN A 980 3.74 5.25 -48.92
CA GLN A 980 2.29 5.03 -48.85
C GLN A 980 1.85 3.90 -49.78
N LEU A 981 0.98 3.03 -49.29
CA LEU A 981 0.30 2.01 -50.11
C LEU A 981 -0.61 2.74 -51.11
N VAL A 982 -0.41 2.48 -52.40
CA VAL A 982 -1.27 2.95 -53.50
C VAL A 982 -2.00 1.78 -54.20
N GLY A 983 -1.84 0.57 -53.66
CA GLY A 983 -2.49 -0.68 -54.05
C GLY A 983 -2.09 -1.80 -53.08
N ASP A 984 -2.64 -3.01 -53.25
CA ASP A 984 -2.32 -4.16 -52.38
C ASP A 984 -0.81 -4.48 -52.44
N ALA A 985 -0.18 -4.67 -51.28
CA ALA A 985 1.22 -5.10 -51.18
C ALA A 985 1.31 -6.52 -50.61
N ASN A 986 1.92 -7.41 -51.38
CA ASN A 986 2.15 -8.79 -51.04
C ASN A 986 3.64 -9.00 -50.70
N PHE A 987 3.88 -9.48 -49.50
CA PHE A 987 5.20 -9.89 -49.03
C PHE A 987 5.17 -11.40 -48.91
N GLY A 988 6.18 -12.08 -49.41
CA GLY A 988 6.28 -13.50 -49.19
C GLY A 988 7.72 -13.91 -49.19
N ALA A 989 8.01 -14.89 -48.35
CA ALA A 989 9.34 -15.44 -48.18
C ALA A 989 9.26 -16.95 -48.37
N THR A 990 10.28 -17.48 -49.03
CA THR A 990 10.53 -18.90 -49.14
C THR A 990 11.48 -19.30 -48.02
N ILE A 991 11.10 -20.32 -47.25
CA ILE A 991 12.02 -20.98 -46.34
C ILE A 991 12.68 -22.11 -47.14
N PHE A 992 13.98 -22.00 -47.34
CA PHE A 992 14.79 -23.09 -47.86
C PHE A 992 15.56 -23.73 -46.71
N SER A 993 15.42 -25.04 -46.54
CA SER A 993 16.44 -25.81 -45.83
C SER A 993 17.66 -25.92 -46.75
N ASN A 994 18.74 -25.22 -46.44
CA ASN A 994 20.01 -25.42 -47.11
C ASN A 994 20.49 -26.86 -46.80
N PRO A 995 20.90 -27.70 -47.77
CA PRO A 995 21.18 -29.11 -47.51
C PRO A 995 22.44 -29.38 -46.68
N THR A 996 23.10 -28.34 -46.15
CA THR A 996 24.40 -28.43 -45.47
C THR A 996 24.30 -28.51 -43.94
N ASP A 997 23.11 -28.53 -43.35
CA ASP A 997 22.94 -28.64 -41.88
C ASP A 997 21.83 -29.64 -41.50
N PRO A 998 22.13 -30.75 -40.79
CA PRO A 998 21.20 -31.84 -40.56
C PRO A 998 20.25 -31.54 -39.40
N ALA A 999 19.24 -30.70 -39.65
CA ALA A 999 18.06 -30.69 -38.79
C ALA A 999 17.13 -31.85 -39.19
N VAL A 1000 17.25 -32.97 -38.48
CA VAL A 1000 16.27 -34.07 -38.57
C VAL A 1000 14.94 -33.56 -38.03
N ILE A 1001 14.01 -33.19 -38.92
CA ILE A 1001 12.64 -32.83 -38.52
C ILE A 1001 11.87 -34.14 -38.31
N THR A 1002 11.84 -34.64 -37.07
CA THR A 1002 11.22 -35.91 -36.69
C THR A 1002 9.71 -35.85 -36.48
N LYS A 1003 9.04 -34.72 -36.74
CA LYS A 1003 7.58 -34.61 -36.63
C LYS A 1003 7.01 -33.56 -37.58
N GLN A 1004 6.18 -34.00 -38.53
CA GLN A 1004 5.36 -33.08 -39.31
C GLN A 1004 4.13 -32.67 -38.49
N GLY A 1005 4.19 -31.49 -37.88
CA GLY A 1005 3.00 -30.78 -37.43
C GLY A 1005 2.34 -30.07 -38.61
N VAL A 1006 1.03 -29.81 -38.52
CA VAL A 1006 0.35 -28.92 -39.47
C VAL A 1006 1.04 -27.56 -39.43
N ALA A 1007 1.53 -27.06 -40.57
CA ALA A 1007 2.20 -25.77 -40.62
C ALA A 1007 1.24 -24.65 -40.18
N THR A 1008 1.61 -23.91 -39.15
CA THR A 1008 0.84 -22.79 -38.61
C THR A 1008 1.61 -21.49 -38.78
N VAL A 1009 0.93 -20.47 -39.30
CA VAL A 1009 1.45 -19.09 -39.42
C VAL A 1009 0.63 -18.20 -38.50
N THR A 1010 1.27 -17.63 -37.49
CA THR A 1010 0.61 -16.77 -36.50
C THR A 1010 1.23 -15.37 -36.53
N PRO A 1011 0.53 -14.36 -37.08
CA PRO A 1011 0.95 -12.97 -36.97
C PRO A 1011 0.57 -12.40 -35.60
N SER A 1012 1.45 -11.59 -35.02
CA SER A 1012 1.26 -10.90 -33.74
C SER A 1012 1.90 -9.52 -33.80
N ASN A 1013 1.35 -8.55 -33.07
CA ASN A 1013 1.92 -7.21 -33.00
C ASN A 1013 3.05 -7.21 -31.96
N TYR A 1014 4.27 -6.91 -32.40
CA TYR A 1014 5.45 -6.81 -31.54
C TYR A 1014 5.65 -5.38 -31.03
N VAL A 1015 5.34 -4.38 -31.87
CA VAL A 1015 5.24 -2.97 -31.50
C VAL A 1015 4.05 -2.35 -32.22
N LEU A 1016 3.16 -1.68 -31.47
CA LEU A 1016 2.05 -0.92 -32.05
C LEU A 1016 2.59 0.36 -32.70
N GLY A 1017 2.29 0.56 -33.98
CA GLY A 1017 2.67 1.77 -34.72
C GLY A 1017 1.74 2.95 -34.41
N GLY A 1018 2.24 4.15 -34.65
CA GLY A 1018 1.50 5.41 -34.55
C GLY A 1018 1.70 6.30 -35.79
N PRO A 1019 1.16 7.52 -35.81
CA PRO A 1019 1.22 8.41 -36.98
C PRO A 1019 2.63 8.77 -37.47
N ALA A 1020 3.64 8.63 -36.60
CA ALA A 1020 5.04 8.94 -36.89
C ALA A 1020 5.98 7.75 -36.65
N THR A 1021 5.46 6.57 -36.28
CA THR A 1021 6.26 5.40 -35.92
C THR A 1021 5.68 4.14 -36.54
N ASN A 1022 6.53 3.37 -37.22
CA ASN A 1022 6.11 2.15 -37.90
C ASN A 1022 5.64 1.09 -36.89
N ALA A 1023 4.55 0.40 -37.22
CA ALA A 1023 4.17 -0.82 -36.50
C ALA A 1023 5.17 -1.93 -36.84
N VAL A 1024 5.51 -2.76 -35.84
CA VAL A 1024 6.35 -3.94 -36.02
C VAL A 1024 5.50 -5.17 -35.74
N GLN A 1025 5.31 -6.01 -36.75
CA GLN A 1025 4.60 -7.27 -36.63
C GLN A 1025 5.59 -8.44 -36.60
N LEU A 1026 5.40 -9.34 -35.64
CA LEU A 1026 6.11 -10.60 -35.55
C LEU A 1026 5.24 -11.70 -36.16
N VAL A 1027 5.75 -12.35 -37.19
CA VAL A 1027 5.09 -13.50 -37.84
C VAL A 1027 5.85 -14.75 -37.45
N ARG A 1028 5.20 -15.63 -36.68
CA ARG A 1028 5.78 -16.92 -36.30
C ARG A 1028 5.27 -18.02 -37.22
N VAL A 1029 6.18 -18.76 -37.83
CA VAL A 1029 5.89 -19.93 -38.68
C VAL A 1029 6.42 -21.16 -37.96
N ASP A 1030 5.51 -22.02 -37.50
CA ASP A 1030 5.84 -23.25 -36.77
C ASP A 1030 5.49 -24.48 -37.62
N GLY A 1031 6.36 -25.49 -37.65
CA GLY A 1031 6.11 -26.79 -38.29
C GLY A 1031 6.33 -26.89 -39.80
N ALA A 1032 6.89 -25.86 -40.47
CA ALA A 1032 7.15 -25.89 -41.91
C ALA A 1032 8.56 -26.44 -42.25
N VAL A 1033 8.65 -27.49 -43.07
CA VAL A 1033 9.91 -28.14 -43.53
C VAL A 1033 10.45 -27.49 -44.83
N GLY A 1034 9.87 -26.34 -45.21
CA GLY A 1034 10.05 -25.68 -46.51
C GLY A 1034 8.69 -25.29 -47.10
N GLY A 1035 8.66 -24.17 -47.82
CA GLY A 1035 7.42 -23.64 -48.40
C GLY A 1035 7.46 -22.13 -48.61
N TYR A 1036 6.44 -21.62 -49.30
CA TYR A 1036 6.20 -20.19 -49.49
C TYR A 1036 5.07 -19.76 -48.57
N PHE A 1037 5.28 -18.70 -47.81
CA PHE A 1037 4.19 -18.03 -47.10
C PHE A 1037 4.02 -16.61 -47.62
N GLN A 1038 2.78 -16.13 -47.66
CA GLN A 1038 2.41 -14.81 -48.14
C GLN A 1038 1.70 -14.02 -47.04
N LEU A 1039 2.16 -12.80 -46.82
CA LEU A 1039 1.51 -11.74 -46.06
C LEU A 1039 0.95 -10.72 -47.05
N SER A 1040 -0.35 -10.50 -46.99
CA SER A 1040 -1.05 -9.53 -47.84
C SER A 1040 -1.50 -8.34 -47.02
N TYR A 1041 -1.06 -7.14 -47.41
CA TYR A 1041 -1.60 -5.88 -46.94
C TYR A 1041 -2.55 -5.35 -48.00
N VAL A 1042 -3.83 -5.31 -47.66
CA VAL A 1042 -4.90 -4.91 -48.59
C VAL A 1042 -5.18 -3.42 -48.44
N TYR A 1043 -5.14 -2.70 -49.55
CA TYR A 1043 -5.38 -1.25 -49.60
C TYR A 1043 -6.88 -0.96 -49.40
N GLY A 1044 -7.22 -0.08 -48.44
CA GLY A 1044 -8.59 0.39 -48.21
C GLY A 1044 -9.45 -0.35 -47.17
N LEU A 1045 -8.87 -1.22 -46.33
CA LEU A 1045 -9.57 -1.86 -45.19
C LEU A 1045 -9.20 -1.19 -43.86
N GLU A 1046 -10.20 -0.75 -43.07
CA GLU A 1046 -10.00 -0.20 -41.71
C GLU A 1046 -9.53 -1.28 -40.71
N PRO A 1047 -8.73 -0.92 -39.68
CA PRO A 1047 -7.95 -1.89 -38.89
C PRO A 1047 -8.74 -2.75 -37.89
N ASP A 1048 -10.01 -2.44 -37.62
CA ASP A 1048 -10.72 -2.97 -36.44
C ASP A 1048 -11.65 -4.17 -36.68
N LEU A 1049 -11.64 -4.80 -37.86
CA LEU A 1049 -12.49 -5.98 -38.12
C LEU A 1049 -11.75 -7.06 -38.94
N ALA A 1050 -10.86 -7.83 -38.31
CA ALA A 1050 -10.21 -8.96 -38.97
C ALA A 1050 -10.08 -10.22 -38.08
N VAL A 1051 -11.20 -10.92 -37.83
CA VAL A 1051 -11.20 -12.38 -37.75
C VAL A 1051 -12.25 -12.92 -38.70
N ARG A 1052 -11.85 -13.24 -39.94
CA ARG A 1052 -12.57 -14.18 -40.80
C ARG A 1052 -11.59 -15.16 -41.42
N HIS A 1053 -11.62 -16.39 -40.94
CA HIS A 1053 -11.10 -17.53 -41.68
C HIS A 1053 -11.92 -17.73 -42.96
N ARG A 1054 -11.28 -17.67 -44.13
CA ARG A 1054 -11.76 -18.38 -45.32
C ARG A 1054 -10.76 -19.47 -45.66
N ARG A 1055 -11.14 -20.73 -45.39
CA ARG A 1055 -10.57 -21.91 -46.06
C ARG A 1055 -11.12 -21.95 -47.49
N ARG A 1056 -10.24 -22.08 -48.48
CA ARG A 1056 -10.53 -22.84 -49.71
C ARG A 1056 -9.38 -23.83 -49.89
N GLY A 1057 -9.76 -25.09 -50.14
CA GLY A 1057 -8.86 -26.24 -50.20
C GLY A 1057 -8.12 -26.39 -51.50
#